data_AF-A0A2V8BZU3-F1
#
_entry.id   AF-A0A2V8BZU3-F1
#
_cell.length_a   1.000
_cell.length_b   1.000
_cell.length_c   1.000
_cell.angle_alpha   90.00
_cell.angle_beta   90.00
_cell.angle_gamma   90.00
#
_symmetry.space_group_name_H-M   'P 1'
#
loop_
_entity.id
_entity.type
_entity.pdbx_description
1 polymer ?
#
loop_
_entity_poly.entity_id
_entity_poly.type
_entity_poly.pdbx_seq_one_letter_code
_entity_poly.pdbx_strand_id
1 'polypeptide(L)'
;MDAGSPTGREDVMRNHRLGAAILRLALLPALAQTGGAQTTEVRVLSSTALKGVLEELVPQFERTTRHTVVIQYGTAASLKRKIESGEPFDLAVLTPTVMDEVIAQGKVAASTRTPIARSGMAMAIRPGARKPDISTTGALKRTLVDAKSIVYAGEGAAGVYFTALVQRLGLADVVKPKSRVTASGLLVGEAVAGGEAEIGILPISEIFAIRGVEVLGTFPTDVQGYAEMVGGVAAGAKESRAANDLLRFMTAPAALPVIKKKGMERVEPETSVALTGQVTSAEEGPMEGVLISAKKAGPTITVTVVSDERGRYRFPRARLEPGQYTFRIRAVGYDLDGPGAVEITPHQTATADVKLRRTTDLASQLTNAEWLASFPGTNEQKASVRNCTHCHTLALVTRSTHDAAGFVPVLARMSDYPPPSFPLMPQKLLARRIGGGEDPLEGRQDARRRQADYLSSLNLSSAPRWGYELKTLPRPRGSATAVVYTEYDLPKRTRQPHDVILDADGMAWYASFGEQILGKLDPRTGKVQEYDVPVLKPRSPTGILGLRSDKAGDLWLGLQFQGGVAKFDRHTERFETWSLPPELNGDHVQVNQVGPGRRDVDGKVWLQDAGTYTVLRLDVASGKFETFEPFRIPRPNIYDVIPDSQNNGYFTVFGRGDLGRIDAKTGRITIHPTPTPRSGPRRGMMDSQDRLWFGENHGDRIGMFDTRTERFQEWVVPTPESWPYDVTADANGDVWAGGEFTDRVLRLDPRSGQFTEYLLPKPTNIRRVFVDNSTKPVTFWVGSNHGASIIKLEPLN
;
A
#
# COMPACT_ATOMS: atom_id res chain seq x y z
N MET A 1 11.81 -24.72 65.49
CA MET A 1 10.87 -24.86 64.37
C MET A 1 11.42 -23.95 63.31
N ASP A 2 12.09 -24.51 62.31
CA ASP A 2 12.73 -23.70 61.28
C ASP A 2 12.86 -24.47 59.98
N ALA A 3 12.93 -23.66 58.92
CA ALA A 3 12.83 -23.95 57.51
C ALA A 3 13.84 -24.97 56.94
N GLY A 4 13.58 -25.41 55.70
CA GLY A 4 14.62 -26.05 54.89
C GLY A 4 14.15 -26.57 53.53
N SER A 5 14.36 -25.78 52.47
CA SER A 5 14.98 -26.26 51.21
C SER A 5 16.36 -26.90 51.52
N PRO A 6 17.03 -27.73 50.69
CA PRO A 6 17.40 -27.39 49.30
C PRO A 6 17.78 -28.56 48.33
N THR A 7 18.29 -28.11 47.18
CA THR A 7 19.09 -28.71 46.09
C THR A 7 20.26 -29.63 46.46
N GLY A 8 20.78 -30.41 45.50
CA GLY A 8 22.21 -30.78 45.48
C GLY A 8 22.60 -32.00 44.63
N ARG A 9 23.75 -31.90 43.95
CA ARG A 9 24.35 -32.79 42.93
C ARG A 9 25.61 -33.48 43.50
N GLU A 10 26.20 -34.39 42.70
CA GLU A 10 27.59 -34.95 42.78
C GLU A 10 27.85 -36.10 43.79
N ASP A 11 28.73 -37.08 43.60
CA ASP A 11 29.44 -37.73 42.47
C ASP A 11 30.26 -38.92 43.08
N VAL A 12 30.88 -39.75 42.24
CA VAL A 12 32.05 -40.65 42.49
C VAL A 12 31.86 -42.15 42.85
N MET A 13 32.55 -42.93 42.00
CA MET A 13 32.92 -44.36 41.93
C MET A 13 33.40 -45.11 43.20
N ARG A 14 33.16 -46.44 43.26
CA ARG A 14 34.21 -47.51 43.19
C ARG A 14 33.71 -48.97 43.30
N ASN A 15 34.19 -49.79 42.35
CA ASN A 15 34.83 -51.13 42.47
C ASN A 15 34.09 -52.48 42.75
N HIS A 16 34.27 -53.38 41.74
CA HIS A 16 34.58 -54.84 41.73
C HIS A 16 33.51 -55.84 42.25
N ARG A 17 33.27 -57.05 41.70
CA ARG A 17 34.04 -58.11 40.98
C ARG A 17 33.03 -58.87 40.06
N LEU A 18 33.31 -59.82 39.15
CA LEU A 18 34.33 -60.88 39.01
C LEU A 18 34.24 -61.42 37.56
N GLY A 19 35.36 -61.80 36.95
CA GLY A 19 35.42 -62.31 35.57
C GLY A 19 35.50 -63.83 35.45
N ALA A 20 35.33 -64.32 34.22
CA ALA A 20 36.20 -65.27 33.49
C ALA A 20 35.41 -66.01 32.40
N ALA A 21 35.86 -65.93 31.14
CA ALA A 21 36.02 -67.07 30.23
C ALA A 21 36.54 -66.62 28.85
N ILE A 22 37.53 -67.36 28.37
CA ILE A 22 38.38 -67.11 27.21
C ILE A 22 37.80 -67.78 25.95
N LEU A 23 37.71 -66.99 24.88
CA LEU A 23 38.11 -67.23 23.48
C LEU A 23 37.95 -68.64 22.86
N ARG A 24 37.13 -68.74 21.79
CA ARG A 24 37.47 -69.49 20.57
C ARG A 24 36.96 -68.76 19.31
N LEU A 25 37.92 -68.46 18.44
CA LEU A 25 37.79 -67.84 17.11
C LEU A 25 37.35 -68.90 16.09
N ALA A 26 36.37 -68.60 15.24
CA ALA A 26 36.14 -69.30 13.97
C ALA A 26 35.74 -68.27 12.91
N LEU A 27 36.56 -68.18 11.85
CA LEU A 27 36.33 -67.36 10.66
C LEU A 27 35.11 -67.87 9.86
N LEU A 28 34.25 -66.95 9.43
CA LEU A 28 33.34 -67.11 8.29
C LEU A 28 33.36 -65.81 7.44
N PRO A 29 33.31 -65.91 6.10
CA PRO A 29 33.74 -64.85 5.19
C PRO A 29 32.70 -63.74 5.04
N ALA A 30 33.20 -62.51 4.89
CA ALA A 30 32.39 -61.33 4.57
C ALA A 30 31.81 -61.46 3.15
N LEU A 31 30.52 -61.75 3.07
CA LEU A 31 29.72 -61.44 1.88
C LEU A 31 29.55 -59.93 1.82
N ALA A 32 30.34 -59.28 0.96
CA ALA A 32 30.06 -57.94 0.50
C ALA A 32 28.71 -57.95 -0.23
N GLN A 33 27.64 -57.58 0.48
CA GLN A 33 26.44 -57.09 -0.17
C GLN A 33 26.80 -55.74 -0.78
N THR A 34 27.07 -55.77 -2.09
CA THR A 34 26.99 -54.57 -2.92
C THR A 34 25.54 -54.11 -2.91
N GLY A 35 25.23 -53.17 -2.01
CA GLY A 35 24.00 -52.39 -2.10
C GLY A 35 24.00 -51.68 -3.44
N GLY A 36 23.24 -52.20 -4.41
CA GLY A 36 22.96 -51.50 -5.64
C GLY A 36 22.39 -50.13 -5.29
N ALA A 37 23.08 -49.08 -5.69
CA ALA A 37 22.58 -47.72 -5.52
C ALA A 37 21.26 -47.61 -6.28
N GLN A 38 20.13 -47.60 -5.56
CA GLN A 38 18.85 -47.22 -6.14
C GLN A 38 18.96 -45.75 -6.56
N THR A 39 18.96 -45.49 -7.85
CA THR A 39 18.80 -44.16 -8.41
C THR A 39 17.37 -43.70 -8.15
N THR A 40 17.22 -42.72 -7.26
CA THR A 40 15.94 -42.06 -6.99
C THR A 40 15.53 -41.19 -8.19
N GLU A 41 14.33 -41.42 -8.72
CA GLU A 41 13.73 -40.66 -9.82
C GLU A 41 12.83 -39.55 -9.25
N VAL A 42 13.14 -38.28 -9.57
CA VAL A 42 12.35 -37.10 -9.18
C VAL A 42 11.45 -36.71 -10.35
N ARG A 43 10.13 -36.72 -10.13
CA ARG A 43 9.14 -36.35 -11.16
C ARG A 43 8.82 -34.87 -11.09
N VAL A 44 9.07 -34.17 -12.19
CA VAL A 44 8.90 -32.71 -12.28
C VAL A 44 7.84 -32.35 -13.29
N LEU A 45 6.84 -31.57 -12.87
CA LEU A 45 5.90 -30.90 -13.76
C LEU A 45 6.38 -29.46 -13.97
N SER A 46 6.83 -29.11 -15.18
CA SER A 46 7.45 -27.80 -15.42
C SER A 46 6.82 -27.02 -16.55
N SER A 47 6.58 -25.73 -16.31
CA SER A 47 6.20 -24.79 -17.36
C SER A 47 7.24 -24.75 -18.48
N THR A 48 6.78 -24.66 -19.73
CA THR A 48 7.65 -24.54 -20.92
C THR A 48 8.60 -23.36 -20.86
N ALA A 49 8.24 -22.29 -20.14
CA ALA A 49 9.06 -21.09 -20.01
C ALA A 49 10.42 -21.33 -19.30
N LEU A 50 10.56 -22.40 -18.48
CA LEU A 50 11.82 -22.77 -17.82
C LEU A 50 12.56 -23.91 -18.54
N LYS A 51 12.02 -24.45 -19.65
CA LYS A 51 12.55 -25.64 -20.33
C LYS A 51 14.03 -25.53 -20.66
N GLY A 52 14.44 -24.46 -21.34
CA GLY A 52 15.84 -24.28 -21.76
C GLY A 52 16.83 -24.15 -20.59
N VAL A 53 16.38 -23.70 -19.42
CA VAL A 53 17.20 -23.65 -18.19
C VAL A 53 17.33 -25.06 -17.60
N LEU A 54 16.22 -25.79 -17.49
CA LEU A 54 16.19 -27.14 -16.95
C LEU A 54 17.01 -28.13 -17.79
N GLU A 55 16.95 -28.06 -19.12
CA GLU A 55 17.75 -28.90 -20.02
C GLU A 55 19.26 -28.74 -19.81
N GLU A 56 19.73 -27.59 -19.30
CA GLU A 56 21.14 -27.33 -19.03
C GLU A 56 21.53 -27.58 -17.58
N LEU A 57 20.63 -27.32 -16.61
CA LEU A 57 20.90 -27.52 -15.18
C LEU A 57 20.67 -28.95 -14.70
N VAL A 58 19.68 -29.66 -15.24
CA VAL A 58 19.33 -31.02 -14.79
C VAL A 58 20.49 -32.00 -14.98
N PRO A 59 21.17 -32.07 -16.14
CA PRO A 59 22.34 -32.94 -16.27
C PRO A 59 23.47 -32.62 -15.28
N GLN A 60 23.59 -31.37 -14.84
CA GLN A 60 24.58 -30.98 -13.83
C GLN A 60 24.16 -31.44 -12.43
N PHE A 61 22.88 -31.30 -12.11
CA PHE A 61 22.29 -31.80 -10.87
C PHE A 61 22.42 -33.32 -10.77
N GLU A 62 22.09 -34.07 -11.83
CA GLU A 62 22.15 -35.54 -11.83
C GLU A 62 23.60 -36.04 -11.62
N ARG A 63 24.58 -35.41 -12.29
CA ARG A 63 26.01 -35.73 -12.11
C ARG A 63 26.52 -35.47 -10.69
N THR A 64 25.96 -34.48 -10.01
CA THR A 64 26.44 -34.05 -8.68
C THR A 64 25.72 -34.75 -7.53
N THR A 65 24.49 -35.23 -7.73
CA THR A 65 23.64 -35.75 -6.64
C THR A 65 23.29 -37.23 -6.77
N ARG A 66 23.56 -37.87 -7.93
CA ARG A 66 23.13 -39.23 -8.29
C ARG A 66 21.61 -39.45 -8.30
N HIS A 67 20.82 -38.37 -8.20
CA HIS A 67 19.40 -38.40 -8.52
C HIS A 67 19.20 -38.39 -10.04
N THR A 68 18.06 -38.90 -10.49
CA THR A 68 17.61 -38.80 -11.88
C THR A 68 16.34 -37.95 -11.90
N VAL A 69 16.14 -37.16 -12.95
CA VAL A 69 15.01 -36.22 -13.03
C VAL A 69 14.23 -36.49 -14.31
N VAL A 70 12.93 -36.76 -14.16
CA VAL A 70 12.00 -36.92 -15.29
C VAL A 70 11.07 -35.71 -15.32
N ILE A 71 11.06 -35.01 -16.46
CA ILE A 71 10.34 -33.74 -16.59
C ILE A 71 9.23 -33.89 -17.62
N GLN A 72 8.01 -33.52 -17.21
CA GLN A 72 6.90 -33.30 -18.12
C GLN A 72 6.66 -31.80 -18.27
N TYR A 73 6.75 -31.33 -19.51
CA TYR A 73 6.52 -29.92 -19.83
C TYR A 73 5.07 -29.66 -20.24
N GLY A 74 4.55 -28.49 -19.87
CA GLY A 74 3.21 -28.05 -20.28
C GLY A 74 2.95 -26.59 -19.98
N THR A 75 1.77 -26.09 -20.37
CA THR A 75 1.30 -24.76 -19.90
C THR A 75 0.90 -24.85 -18.43
N ALA A 76 1.01 -23.76 -17.67
CA ALA A 76 0.62 -23.76 -16.26
C ALA A 76 -0.82 -24.27 -16.03
N ALA A 77 -1.77 -23.91 -16.90
CA ALA A 77 -3.14 -24.42 -16.86
C ALA A 77 -3.23 -25.93 -17.09
N SER A 78 -2.49 -26.48 -18.06
CA SER A 78 -2.46 -27.93 -18.32
C SER A 78 -1.84 -28.70 -17.15
N LEU A 79 -0.76 -28.17 -16.55
CA LEU A 79 -0.09 -28.78 -15.40
C LEU A 79 -0.96 -28.70 -14.15
N LYS A 80 -1.71 -27.61 -13.95
CA LYS A 80 -2.72 -27.49 -12.90
C LYS A 80 -3.75 -28.61 -13.00
N ARG A 81 -4.34 -28.81 -14.19
CA ARG A 81 -5.33 -29.89 -14.42
C ARG A 81 -4.76 -31.27 -14.05
N LYS A 82 -3.49 -31.54 -14.37
CA LYS A 82 -2.80 -32.77 -14.00
C LYS A 82 -2.66 -32.93 -12.48
N ILE A 83 -2.21 -31.88 -11.79
CA ILE A 83 -2.10 -31.85 -10.33
C ILE A 83 -3.47 -32.07 -9.66
N GLU A 84 -4.51 -31.41 -10.18
CA GLU A 84 -5.88 -31.53 -9.68
C GLU A 84 -6.45 -32.93 -9.91
N SER A 85 -6.12 -33.57 -11.04
CA SER A 85 -6.50 -34.95 -11.35
C SER A 85 -5.76 -36.01 -10.52
N GLY A 86 -4.76 -35.61 -9.72
CA GLY A 86 -4.01 -36.51 -8.85
C GLY A 86 -2.83 -37.22 -9.53
N GLU A 87 -2.34 -36.70 -10.66
CA GLU A 87 -1.14 -37.22 -11.30
C GLU A 87 0.08 -37.10 -10.35
N PRO A 88 0.83 -38.18 -10.09
CA PRO A 88 1.96 -38.13 -9.15
C PRO A 88 3.11 -37.25 -9.63
N PHE A 89 3.58 -36.34 -8.79
CA PHE A 89 4.76 -35.50 -9.02
C PHE A 89 5.47 -35.22 -7.69
N ASP A 90 6.75 -34.85 -7.76
CA ASP A 90 7.55 -34.46 -6.59
C ASP A 90 7.81 -32.95 -6.56
N LEU A 91 8.01 -32.33 -7.73
CA LEU A 91 8.25 -30.89 -7.88
C LEU A 91 7.39 -30.31 -9.00
N ALA A 92 6.75 -29.17 -8.76
CA ALA A 92 6.08 -28.38 -9.78
C ALA A 92 6.79 -27.04 -9.99
N VAL A 93 6.91 -26.62 -11.24
CA VAL A 93 7.35 -25.27 -11.63
C VAL A 93 6.25 -24.62 -12.46
N LEU A 94 5.60 -23.61 -11.88
CA LEU A 94 4.37 -23.01 -12.40
C LEU A 94 4.47 -21.47 -12.36
N THR A 95 3.50 -20.80 -12.97
CA THR A 95 3.30 -19.35 -12.75
C THR A 95 2.84 -19.08 -11.31
N PRO A 96 3.15 -17.92 -10.70
CA PRO A 96 2.81 -17.59 -9.32
C PRO A 96 1.33 -17.86 -8.96
N THR A 97 0.40 -17.37 -9.77
CA THR A 97 -1.05 -17.55 -9.53
C THR A 97 -1.46 -19.02 -9.45
N VAL A 98 -1.03 -19.83 -10.42
CA VAL A 98 -1.33 -21.25 -10.46
C VAL A 98 -0.65 -22.00 -9.31
N MET A 99 0.57 -21.61 -8.93
CA MET A 99 1.26 -22.17 -7.76
C MET A 99 0.47 -21.89 -6.47
N ASP A 100 -0.01 -20.66 -6.30
CA ASP A 100 -0.78 -20.25 -5.12
C ASP A 100 -2.12 -21.01 -5.04
N GLU A 101 -2.77 -21.26 -6.17
CA GLU A 101 -3.99 -22.08 -6.25
C GLU A 101 -3.75 -23.53 -5.80
N VAL A 102 -2.70 -24.19 -6.31
CA VAL A 102 -2.43 -25.60 -5.94
C VAL A 102 -1.89 -25.73 -4.50
N ILE A 103 -1.27 -24.68 -3.95
CA ILE A 103 -0.92 -24.58 -2.52
C ILE A 103 -2.19 -24.45 -1.68
N ALA A 104 -3.12 -23.56 -2.06
CA ALA A 104 -4.38 -23.37 -1.33
C ALA A 104 -5.23 -24.66 -1.30
N GLN A 105 -5.11 -25.50 -2.33
CA GLN A 105 -5.73 -26.82 -2.41
C GLN A 105 -4.98 -27.92 -1.61
N GLY A 106 -3.86 -27.59 -0.97
CA GLY A 106 -3.03 -28.54 -0.22
C GLY A 106 -2.26 -29.54 -1.09
N LYS A 107 -2.13 -29.30 -2.40
CA LYS A 107 -1.42 -30.20 -3.33
C LYS A 107 0.10 -29.97 -3.32
N VAL A 108 0.52 -28.75 -3.02
CA VAL A 108 1.93 -28.34 -2.89
C VAL A 108 2.16 -27.80 -1.48
N ALA A 109 3.31 -28.13 -0.89
CA ALA A 109 3.67 -27.66 0.44
C ALA A 109 4.02 -26.16 0.41
N ALA A 110 3.22 -25.34 1.10
CA ALA A 110 3.36 -23.87 1.11
C ALA A 110 4.78 -23.39 1.48
N SER A 111 5.45 -24.07 2.42
CA SER A 111 6.80 -23.76 2.88
C SER A 111 7.90 -23.93 1.81
N THR A 112 7.58 -24.57 0.69
CA THR A 112 8.55 -24.86 -0.39
C THR A 112 8.42 -23.93 -1.59
N ARG A 113 7.42 -23.04 -1.58
CA ARG A 113 7.19 -22.05 -2.63
C ARG A 113 8.42 -21.16 -2.82
N THR A 114 9.09 -21.28 -3.96
CA THR A 114 10.38 -20.63 -4.21
C THR A 114 10.39 -19.96 -5.59
N PRO A 115 10.52 -18.62 -5.68
CA PRO A 115 10.76 -17.95 -6.95
C PRO A 115 12.07 -18.41 -7.59
N ILE A 116 12.04 -18.75 -8.87
CA ILE A 116 13.21 -19.27 -9.60
C ILE A 116 13.78 -18.19 -10.51
N ALA A 117 12.99 -17.76 -11.49
CA ALA A 117 13.40 -16.83 -12.53
C ALA A 117 12.18 -16.21 -13.22
N ARG A 118 12.40 -15.12 -13.94
CA ARG A 118 11.39 -14.50 -14.81
C ARG A 118 11.96 -14.17 -16.18
N SER A 119 11.12 -14.16 -17.20
CA SER A 119 11.51 -13.77 -18.56
C SER A 119 10.63 -12.64 -19.07
N GLY A 120 11.22 -11.58 -19.62
CA GLY A 120 10.48 -10.45 -20.17
C GLY A 120 9.74 -10.82 -21.45
N MET A 121 8.64 -10.12 -21.75
CA MET A 121 7.90 -10.27 -23.01
C MET A 121 8.66 -9.60 -24.15
N ALA A 122 8.67 -10.29 -25.28
CA ALA A 122 9.40 -9.89 -26.47
C ALA A 122 8.63 -10.22 -27.76
N MET A 123 9.06 -9.57 -28.84
CA MET A 123 8.63 -9.90 -30.19
C MET A 123 9.64 -10.83 -30.86
N ALA A 124 9.16 -11.94 -31.39
CA ALA A 124 9.90 -12.86 -32.25
C ALA A 124 9.65 -12.50 -33.71
N ILE A 125 10.70 -12.49 -34.52
CA ILE A 125 10.64 -12.34 -35.98
C ILE A 125 11.48 -13.43 -36.64
N ARG A 126 11.35 -13.60 -37.95
CA ARG A 126 12.28 -14.44 -38.71
C ARG A 126 13.66 -13.77 -38.82
N PRO A 127 14.77 -14.51 -38.74
CA PRO A 127 16.10 -13.99 -39.02
C PRO A 127 16.16 -13.27 -40.37
N GLY A 128 16.69 -12.05 -40.37
CA GLY A 128 16.85 -11.23 -41.58
C GLY A 128 15.57 -10.48 -42.02
N ALA A 129 14.46 -10.61 -41.28
CA ALA A 129 13.29 -9.78 -41.49
C ALA A 129 13.57 -8.31 -41.09
N ARG A 130 12.73 -7.38 -41.57
CA ARG A 130 12.81 -5.97 -41.16
C ARG A 130 12.67 -5.88 -39.64
N LYS A 131 13.53 -5.09 -39.00
CA LYS A 131 13.51 -4.85 -37.55
C LYS A 131 12.86 -3.49 -37.25
N PRO A 132 11.52 -3.43 -37.07
CA PRO A 132 10.86 -2.18 -36.72
C PRO A 132 11.24 -1.75 -35.29
N ASP A 133 11.19 -0.44 -35.03
CA ASP A 133 11.49 0.11 -33.71
C ASP A 133 10.37 -0.22 -32.71
N ILE A 134 10.75 -0.74 -31.55
CA ILE A 134 9.86 -1.04 -30.41
C ILE A 134 10.42 -0.49 -29.09
N SER A 135 11.40 0.43 -29.15
CA SER A 135 12.11 0.97 -27.98
C SER A 135 11.26 1.86 -27.07
N THR A 136 10.14 2.37 -27.57
CA THR A 136 9.18 3.20 -26.84
C THR A 136 7.76 2.68 -27.03
N THR A 137 6.84 2.97 -26.09
CA THR A 137 5.44 2.56 -26.23
C THR A 137 4.79 3.10 -27.50
N GLY A 138 5.14 4.32 -27.93
CA GLY A 138 4.69 4.86 -29.21
C GLY A 138 5.20 4.06 -30.41
N ALA A 139 6.46 3.64 -30.40
CA ALA A 139 7.05 2.80 -31.45
C ALA A 139 6.45 1.39 -31.46
N LEU A 140 6.25 0.78 -30.29
CA LEU A 140 5.56 -0.50 -30.13
C LEU A 140 4.13 -0.43 -30.71
N LYS A 141 3.36 0.61 -30.38
CA LYS A 141 2.00 0.80 -30.94
C LYS A 141 2.02 0.84 -32.47
N ARG A 142 2.92 1.63 -33.07
CA ARG A 142 3.08 1.69 -34.53
C ARG A 142 3.44 0.33 -35.12
N THR A 143 4.41 -0.36 -34.54
CA THR A 143 4.80 -1.71 -34.98
C THR A 143 3.64 -2.71 -34.92
N LEU A 144 2.84 -2.70 -33.85
CA LEU A 144 1.64 -3.53 -33.73
C LEU A 144 0.57 -3.18 -34.77
N VAL A 145 0.40 -1.89 -35.10
CA VAL A 145 -0.55 -1.42 -36.11
C VAL A 145 -0.08 -1.72 -37.54
N ASP A 146 1.22 -1.67 -37.80
CA ASP A 146 1.80 -1.87 -39.13
C ASP A 146 2.05 -3.35 -39.47
N ALA A 147 2.15 -4.22 -38.46
CA ALA A 147 2.34 -5.65 -38.65
C ALA A 147 1.23 -6.25 -39.52
N LYS A 148 1.60 -7.09 -40.50
CA LYS A 148 0.69 -7.82 -41.39
C LYS A 148 -0.01 -8.97 -40.69
N SER A 149 0.70 -9.64 -39.78
CA SER A 149 0.18 -10.77 -39.01
C SER A 149 0.91 -10.91 -37.69
N ILE A 150 0.15 -11.22 -36.64
CA ILE A 150 0.64 -11.41 -35.28
C ILE A 150 0.18 -12.78 -34.79
N VAL A 151 1.05 -13.51 -34.10
CA VAL A 151 0.71 -14.81 -33.51
C VAL A 151 1.11 -14.85 -32.04
N TYR A 152 0.25 -15.43 -31.21
CA TYR A 152 0.51 -15.63 -29.78
C TYR A 152 -0.27 -16.82 -29.24
N ALA A 153 0.18 -17.40 -28.12
CA ALA A 153 -0.52 -18.52 -27.49
C ALA A 153 -1.70 -18.01 -26.66
N GLY A 154 -2.90 -18.60 -26.78
CA GLY A 154 -4.08 -18.12 -26.05
C GLY A 154 -4.05 -18.43 -24.56
N GLU A 155 -3.41 -19.54 -24.20
CA GLU A 155 -3.15 -19.95 -22.82
C GLU A 155 -1.66 -19.70 -22.49
N GLY A 156 -1.38 -19.21 -21.27
CA GLY A 156 -0.02 -18.95 -20.79
C GLY A 156 0.30 -17.47 -20.56
N ALA A 157 1.42 -17.19 -19.87
CA ALA A 157 1.75 -15.86 -19.37
C ALA A 157 1.81 -14.78 -20.47
N ALA A 158 2.38 -15.10 -21.64
CA ALA A 158 2.52 -14.16 -22.74
C ALA A 158 1.18 -13.80 -23.41
N GLY A 159 0.31 -14.78 -23.62
CA GLY A 159 -0.99 -14.57 -24.27
C GLY A 159 -1.96 -13.73 -23.48
N VAL A 160 -2.08 -14.08 -22.19
CA VAL A 160 -2.91 -13.33 -21.23
C VAL A 160 -2.42 -11.89 -21.15
N TYR A 161 -1.10 -11.72 -20.99
CA TYR A 161 -0.48 -10.40 -20.93
C TYR A 161 -0.71 -9.59 -22.21
N PHE A 162 -0.44 -10.18 -23.38
CA PHE A 162 -0.54 -9.50 -24.66
C PHE A 162 -1.98 -9.07 -24.98
N THR A 163 -2.96 -9.92 -24.66
CA THR A 163 -4.38 -9.61 -24.84
C THR A 163 -4.79 -8.40 -24.00
N ALA A 164 -4.39 -8.38 -22.72
CA ALA A 164 -4.64 -7.24 -21.82
C ALA A 164 -3.89 -5.98 -22.28
N LEU A 165 -2.65 -6.12 -22.74
CA LEU A 165 -1.84 -5.00 -23.23
C LEU A 165 -2.49 -4.35 -24.46
N VAL A 166 -2.91 -5.14 -25.45
CA VAL A 166 -3.54 -4.62 -26.67
C VAL A 166 -4.84 -3.88 -26.36
N GLN A 167 -5.63 -4.37 -25.40
CA GLN A 167 -6.81 -3.66 -24.89
C GLN A 167 -6.42 -2.33 -24.23
N ARG A 168 -5.45 -2.36 -23.31
CA ARG A 168 -4.95 -1.16 -22.60
C ARG A 168 -4.38 -0.11 -23.55
N LEU A 169 -3.76 -0.52 -24.66
CA LEU A 169 -3.21 0.39 -25.66
C LEU A 169 -4.26 0.96 -26.63
N GLY A 170 -5.53 0.51 -26.55
CA GLY A 170 -6.61 0.92 -27.44
C GLY A 170 -6.47 0.34 -28.85
N LEU A 171 -5.80 -0.82 -28.99
CA LEU A 171 -5.45 -1.41 -30.29
C LEU A 171 -6.24 -2.67 -30.64
N ALA A 172 -7.20 -3.08 -29.80
CA ALA A 172 -7.93 -4.34 -29.94
C ALA A 172 -8.59 -4.49 -31.32
N ASP A 173 -9.31 -3.48 -31.79
CA ASP A 173 -10.03 -3.55 -33.06
C ASP A 173 -9.10 -3.62 -34.28
N VAL A 174 -7.88 -3.10 -34.16
CA VAL A 174 -6.88 -3.09 -35.24
C VAL A 174 -6.03 -4.35 -35.22
N VAL A 175 -5.68 -4.86 -34.04
CA VAL A 175 -4.77 -6.01 -33.87
C VAL A 175 -5.51 -7.34 -34.00
N LYS A 176 -6.75 -7.43 -33.53
CA LYS A 176 -7.53 -8.69 -33.51
C LYS A 176 -7.73 -9.30 -34.91
N PRO A 177 -8.09 -8.56 -35.98
CA PRO A 177 -8.33 -9.15 -37.31
C PRO A 177 -7.10 -9.81 -37.95
N LYS A 178 -5.90 -9.42 -37.51
CA LYS A 178 -4.61 -9.92 -38.02
C LYS A 178 -3.85 -10.78 -37.00
N SER A 179 -4.52 -11.14 -35.89
CA SER A 179 -3.95 -11.97 -34.86
C SER A 179 -4.40 -13.42 -34.99
N ARG A 180 -3.47 -14.36 -34.83
CA ARG A 180 -3.74 -15.80 -34.74
C ARG A 180 -3.39 -16.30 -33.34
N VAL A 181 -4.34 -17.01 -32.73
CA VAL A 181 -4.15 -17.59 -31.39
C VAL A 181 -3.79 -19.07 -31.53
N THR A 182 -2.72 -19.51 -30.86
CA THR A 182 -2.29 -20.92 -30.85
C THR A 182 -2.46 -21.56 -29.47
N ALA A 183 -2.34 -22.89 -29.40
CA ALA A 183 -2.43 -23.64 -28.14
C ALA A 183 -1.16 -23.56 -27.27
N SER A 184 -0.01 -23.18 -27.84
CA SER A 184 1.27 -23.14 -27.12
C SER A 184 2.27 -22.17 -27.76
N GLY A 185 3.26 -21.73 -26.97
CA GLY A 185 4.34 -20.86 -27.44
C GLY A 185 5.24 -21.50 -28.49
N LEU A 186 5.37 -22.83 -28.51
CA LEU A 186 6.11 -23.54 -29.56
C LEU A 186 5.47 -23.29 -30.94
N LEU A 187 4.14 -23.41 -31.03
CA LEU A 187 3.40 -23.15 -32.27
C LEU A 187 3.48 -21.68 -32.71
N VAL A 188 3.69 -20.75 -31.77
CA VAL A 188 3.93 -19.33 -32.08
C VAL A 188 5.26 -19.18 -32.82
N GLY A 189 6.33 -19.79 -32.29
CA GLY A 189 7.64 -19.70 -32.94
C GLY A 189 7.71 -20.47 -34.26
N GLU A 190 7.07 -21.63 -34.37
CA GLU A 190 6.95 -22.39 -35.63
C GLU A 190 6.22 -21.59 -36.71
N ALA A 191 5.14 -20.88 -36.34
CA ALA A 191 4.42 -20.00 -37.26
C ALA A 191 5.29 -18.86 -37.82
N VAL A 192 6.12 -18.24 -36.98
CA VAL A 192 7.04 -17.17 -37.39
C VAL A 192 8.18 -17.74 -38.23
N ALA A 193 8.79 -18.85 -37.80
CA ALA A 193 9.84 -19.53 -38.55
C ALA A 193 9.35 -19.99 -39.93
N GLY A 194 8.14 -20.55 -40.00
CA GLY A 194 7.46 -20.97 -41.23
C GLY A 194 6.97 -19.82 -42.10
N GLY A 195 6.77 -18.62 -41.52
CA GLY A 195 6.37 -17.40 -42.25
C GLY A 195 4.88 -17.24 -42.39
N GLU A 196 4.13 -18.03 -41.63
CA GLU A 196 2.69 -17.91 -41.48
C GLU A 196 2.30 -16.68 -40.65
N ALA A 197 3.23 -16.14 -39.86
CA ALA A 197 3.08 -14.88 -39.15
C ALA A 197 4.36 -14.02 -39.19
N GLU A 198 4.20 -12.71 -39.25
CA GLU A 198 5.32 -11.75 -39.26
C GLU A 198 5.92 -11.57 -37.85
N ILE A 199 5.06 -11.47 -36.84
CA ILE A 199 5.47 -11.23 -35.44
C ILE A 199 4.87 -12.30 -34.53
N GLY A 200 5.71 -12.92 -33.70
CA GLY A 200 5.30 -13.77 -32.59
C GLY A 200 5.45 -13.05 -31.25
N ILE A 201 4.51 -13.23 -30.32
CA ILE A 201 4.62 -12.71 -28.95
C ILE A 201 4.95 -13.84 -27.99
N LEU A 202 6.14 -13.78 -27.38
CA LEU A 202 6.67 -14.82 -26.51
C LEU A 202 7.55 -14.22 -25.40
N PRO A 203 7.75 -14.91 -24.27
CA PRO A 203 8.85 -14.60 -23.37
C PRO A 203 10.19 -14.88 -24.07
N ILE A 204 11.23 -14.10 -23.77
CA ILE A 204 12.57 -14.27 -24.39
C ILE A 204 13.08 -15.71 -24.24
N SER A 205 12.82 -16.34 -23.09
CA SER A 205 13.26 -17.70 -22.82
C SER A 205 12.69 -18.75 -23.76
N GLU A 206 11.46 -18.54 -24.26
CA GLU A 206 10.86 -19.43 -25.25
C GLU A 206 11.38 -19.13 -26.65
N ILE A 207 11.65 -17.86 -27.00
CA ILE A 207 12.23 -17.49 -28.30
C ILE A 207 13.60 -18.15 -28.47
N PHE A 208 14.44 -18.12 -27.43
CA PHE A 208 15.77 -18.76 -27.47
C PHE A 208 15.73 -20.29 -27.58
N ALA A 209 14.60 -20.91 -27.25
CA ALA A 209 14.42 -22.36 -27.37
C ALA A 209 13.97 -22.79 -28.78
N ILE A 210 13.58 -21.85 -29.65
CA ILE A 210 13.00 -22.15 -30.98
C ILE A 210 14.01 -21.79 -32.08
N ARG A 211 14.23 -22.72 -33.01
CA ARG A 211 15.08 -22.47 -34.19
C ARG A 211 14.29 -21.71 -35.26
N GLY A 212 14.98 -20.86 -36.01
CA GLY A 212 14.37 -20.13 -37.14
C GLY A 212 13.63 -18.85 -36.75
N VAL A 213 13.77 -18.41 -35.50
CA VAL A 213 13.28 -17.11 -35.00
C VAL A 213 14.42 -16.33 -34.34
N GLU A 214 14.35 -15.01 -34.35
CA GLU A 214 15.23 -14.10 -33.59
C GLU A 214 14.39 -13.11 -32.76
N VAL A 215 14.98 -12.61 -31.68
CA VAL A 215 14.36 -11.57 -30.85
C VAL A 215 14.48 -10.23 -31.57
N LEU A 216 13.34 -9.62 -31.90
CA LEU A 216 13.28 -8.24 -32.40
C LEU A 216 13.67 -7.25 -31.29
N GLY A 217 13.13 -7.47 -30.09
CA GLY A 217 13.37 -6.67 -28.89
C GLY A 217 12.36 -6.99 -27.81
N THR A 218 12.64 -6.50 -26.60
CA THR A 218 11.72 -6.58 -25.45
C THR A 218 10.74 -5.42 -25.49
N PHE A 219 9.55 -5.59 -24.90
CA PHE A 219 8.64 -4.46 -24.72
C PHE A 219 9.28 -3.34 -23.88
N PRO A 220 8.92 -2.06 -24.13
CA PRO A 220 9.35 -0.91 -23.33
C PRO A 220 9.01 -1.08 -21.85
N THR A 221 9.81 -0.49 -20.96
CA THR A 221 9.72 -0.70 -19.51
C THR A 221 8.37 -0.34 -18.90
N ASP A 222 7.70 0.68 -19.42
CA ASP A 222 6.35 1.12 -19.00
C ASP A 222 5.24 0.15 -19.39
N VAL A 223 5.48 -0.69 -20.40
CA VAL A 223 4.54 -1.71 -20.91
C VAL A 223 5.19 -3.09 -20.99
N GLN A 224 6.14 -3.39 -20.10
CA GLN A 224 6.77 -4.69 -20.01
C GLN A 224 5.91 -5.65 -19.18
N GLY A 225 5.94 -6.93 -19.54
CA GLY A 225 5.36 -8.04 -18.78
C GLY A 225 6.42 -9.09 -18.49
N TYR A 226 6.19 -9.93 -17.49
CA TYR A 226 7.14 -10.99 -17.14
C TYR A 226 6.43 -12.33 -16.98
N ALA A 227 7.01 -13.36 -17.58
CA ALA A 227 6.68 -14.75 -17.29
C ALA A 227 7.52 -15.22 -16.09
N GLU A 228 6.97 -15.12 -14.88
CA GLU A 228 7.63 -15.56 -13.65
C GLU A 228 7.41 -17.04 -13.38
N MET A 229 8.46 -17.73 -12.94
CA MET A 229 8.45 -19.17 -12.62
C MET A 229 8.74 -19.40 -11.14
N VAL A 230 7.84 -20.11 -10.48
CA VAL A 230 7.90 -20.47 -9.06
C VAL A 230 7.91 -21.98 -8.94
N GLY A 231 8.86 -22.52 -8.15
CA GLY A 231 8.93 -23.93 -7.81
C GLY A 231 8.22 -24.24 -6.49
N GLY A 232 7.71 -25.45 -6.35
CA GLY A 232 7.09 -25.95 -5.12
C GLY A 232 7.04 -27.47 -5.10
N VAL A 233 7.33 -28.07 -3.94
CA VAL A 233 7.39 -29.52 -3.74
C VAL A 233 5.99 -30.05 -3.38
N ALA A 234 5.59 -31.17 -3.98
CA ALA A 234 4.27 -31.75 -3.71
C ALA A 234 4.11 -32.08 -2.22
N ALA A 235 2.94 -31.81 -1.65
CA ALA A 235 2.68 -32.02 -0.22
C ALA A 235 2.83 -33.50 0.20
N GLY A 236 2.62 -34.44 -0.73
CA GLY A 236 2.82 -35.87 -0.56
C GLY A 236 3.99 -36.46 -1.37
N ALA A 237 5.00 -35.66 -1.74
CA ALA A 237 6.12 -36.12 -2.56
C ALA A 237 6.87 -37.28 -1.90
N LYS A 238 6.99 -38.42 -2.61
CA LYS A 238 7.76 -39.58 -2.13
C LYS A 238 9.24 -39.21 -2.02
N GLU A 239 9.72 -38.38 -2.95
CA GLU A 239 11.11 -37.95 -3.03
C GLU A 239 11.29 -36.48 -2.62
N SER A 240 10.59 -36.07 -1.55
CA SER A 240 10.57 -34.69 -1.02
C SER A 240 11.96 -34.08 -0.85
N ARG A 241 12.95 -34.86 -0.39
CA ARG A 241 14.32 -34.37 -0.18
C ARG A 241 15.01 -34.06 -1.51
N ALA A 242 14.97 -35.00 -2.46
CA ALA A 242 15.58 -34.83 -3.78
C ALA A 242 14.92 -33.69 -4.59
N ALA A 243 13.59 -33.53 -4.46
CA ALA A 243 12.86 -32.40 -5.05
C ALA A 243 13.30 -31.05 -4.46
N ASN A 244 13.49 -30.97 -3.14
CA ASN A 244 14.04 -29.77 -2.48
C ASN A 244 15.50 -29.51 -2.90
N ASP A 245 16.31 -30.55 -3.09
CA ASP A 245 17.70 -30.42 -3.54
C ASP A 245 17.76 -29.86 -4.98
N LEU A 246 16.90 -30.35 -5.87
CA LEU A 246 16.77 -29.82 -7.22
C LEU A 246 16.30 -28.36 -7.22
N LEU A 247 15.31 -28.03 -6.37
CA LEU A 247 14.84 -26.65 -6.24
C LEU A 247 15.95 -25.71 -5.75
N ARG A 248 16.72 -26.12 -4.73
CA ARG A 248 17.90 -25.38 -4.25
C ARG A 248 18.98 -25.26 -5.32
N PHE A 249 19.20 -26.30 -6.11
CA PHE A 249 20.18 -26.30 -7.21
C PHE A 249 19.81 -25.26 -8.29
N MET A 250 18.54 -25.22 -8.69
CA MET A 250 18.04 -24.22 -9.65
C MET A 250 18.14 -22.78 -9.12
N THR A 251 18.03 -22.61 -7.80
CA THR A 251 18.19 -21.31 -7.14
C THR A 251 19.60 -21.11 -6.57
N ALA A 252 20.61 -21.89 -6.94
CA ALA A 252 21.97 -21.62 -6.48
C ALA A 252 22.58 -20.43 -7.25
N PRO A 253 23.51 -19.65 -6.68
CA PRO A 253 24.24 -18.62 -7.43
C PRO A 253 24.92 -19.16 -8.69
N ALA A 254 25.38 -20.42 -8.66
CA ALA A 254 26.00 -21.10 -9.81
C ALA A 254 25.04 -21.31 -11.00
N ALA A 255 23.71 -21.28 -10.79
CA ALA A 255 22.72 -21.40 -11.85
C ALA A 255 22.51 -20.07 -12.62
N LEU A 256 22.93 -18.93 -12.06
CA LEU A 256 22.73 -17.59 -12.63
C LEU A 256 23.25 -17.44 -14.06
N PRO A 257 24.47 -17.90 -14.42
CA PRO A 257 24.96 -17.80 -15.79
C PRO A 257 24.06 -18.54 -16.78
N VAL A 258 23.53 -19.71 -16.40
CA VAL A 258 22.60 -20.49 -17.24
C VAL A 258 21.27 -19.75 -17.39
N ILE A 259 20.69 -19.26 -16.28
CA ILE A 259 19.43 -18.48 -16.28
C ILE A 259 19.55 -17.27 -17.23
N LYS A 260 20.63 -16.48 -17.11
CA LYS A 260 20.89 -15.32 -17.97
C LYS A 260 21.09 -15.71 -19.44
N LYS A 261 21.88 -16.77 -19.69
CA LYS A 261 22.12 -17.31 -21.03
C LYS A 261 20.83 -17.72 -21.74
N LYS A 262 19.81 -18.13 -20.99
CA LYS A 262 18.48 -18.51 -21.51
C LYS A 262 17.47 -17.36 -21.53
N GLY A 263 17.92 -16.11 -21.45
CA GLY A 263 17.02 -14.95 -21.58
C GLY A 263 16.08 -14.76 -20.39
N MET A 264 16.48 -15.26 -19.22
CA MET A 264 15.77 -15.09 -17.97
C MET A 264 16.61 -14.28 -17.00
N GLU A 265 15.95 -13.65 -16.05
CA GLU A 265 16.58 -12.99 -14.91
C GLU A 265 16.10 -13.65 -13.61
N ARG A 266 16.95 -13.59 -12.59
CA ARG A 266 16.62 -14.18 -11.30
C ARG A 266 15.58 -13.32 -10.60
N VAL A 267 14.56 -13.98 -10.07
CA VAL A 267 13.68 -13.36 -9.09
C VAL A 267 14.40 -13.53 -7.76
N GLU A 268 15.03 -12.46 -7.27
CA GLU A 268 15.59 -12.44 -5.92
C GLU A 268 14.46 -12.78 -4.94
N PRO A 269 14.64 -13.74 -4.01
CA PRO A 269 13.67 -13.99 -2.97
C PRO A 269 13.41 -12.68 -2.20
N GLU A 270 12.17 -12.39 -1.79
CA GLU A 270 11.90 -11.25 -0.89
C GLU A 270 12.69 -11.33 0.42
N THR A 271 13.22 -12.51 0.75
CA THR A 271 14.06 -12.78 1.90
C THR A 271 15.54 -12.42 1.72
N SER A 272 16.00 -12.07 0.50
CA SER A 272 17.38 -11.60 0.32
C SER A 272 17.52 -10.18 0.87
N VAL A 273 18.55 -9.97 1.70
CA VAL A 273 18.70 -8.75 2.49
C VAL A 273 19.74 -7.86 1.83
N ALA A 274 19.41 -6.58 1.60
CA ALA A 274 20.38 -5.61 1.12
C ALA A 274 21.24 -5.03 2.22
N LEU A 275 20.58 -4.70 3.32
CA LEU A 275 21.17 -4.04 4.46
C LEU A 275 20.57 -4.63 5.72
N THR A 276 21.43 -4.94 6.68
CA THR A 276 21.02 -5.38 8.01
C THR A 276 21.80 -4.61 9.06
N GLY A 277 21.30 -4.61 10.29
CA GLY A 277 22.06 -4.12 11.43
C GLY A 277 21.28 -4.28 12.71
N GLN A 278 21.85 -3.76 13.79
CA GLN A 278 21.21 -3.68 15.09
C GLN A 278 21.11 -2.22 15.53
N VAL A 279 19.95 -1.85 16.08
CA VAL A 279 19.70 -0.56 16.72
C VAL A 279 19.94 -0.71 18.22
N THR A 280 20.78 0.15 18.77
CA THR A 280 21.10 0.17 20.20
C THR A 280 21.16 1.58 20.76
N SER A 281 20.92 1.73 22.06
CA SER A 281 21.33 2.92 22.82
C SER A 281 22.12 2.53 24.06
N ALA A 282 22.85 3.48 24.64
CA ALA A 282 23.59 3.26 25.88
C ALA A 282 22.69 2.90 27.07
N GLU A 283 21.43 3.32 27.04
CA GLU A 283 20.50 3.15 28.17
C GLU A 283 19.61 1.91 28.04
N GLU A 284 19.07 1.66 26.85
CA GLU A 284 18.13 0.56 26.63
C GLU A 284 18.80 -0.69 26.05
N GLY A 285 20.08 -0.61 25.64
CA GLY A 285 20.71 -1.68 24.88
C GLY A 285 20.01 -1.84 23.52
N PRO A 286 19.74 -3.07 23.03
CA PRO A 286 18.97 -3.29 21.81
C PRO A 286 17.55 -2.74 21.88
N MET A 287 17.12 -2.00 20.85
CA MET A 287 15.85 -1.26 20.87
C MET A 287 14.86 -1.78 19.81
N GLU A 288 13.75 -2.35 20.28
CA GLU A 288 12.59 -2.69 19.44
C GLU A 288 11.82 -1.42 19.00
N GLY A 289 11.20 -1.49 17.81
CA GLY A 289 10.22 -0.50 17.39
C GLY A 289 10.82 0.81 16.89
N VAL A 290 12.13 0.84 16.63
CA VAL A 290 12.77 1.99 15.99
C VAL A 290 12.50 1.90 14.50
N LEU A 291 11.97 2.97 13.92
CA LEU A 291 11.85 3.09 12.48
C LEU A 291 13.17 3.60 11.92
N ILE A 292 13.73 2.89 10.95
CA ILE A 292 14.98 3.23 10.27
C ILE A 292 14.66 3.47 8.80
N SER A 293 14.81 4.72 8.37
CA SER A 293 14.58 5.16 7.00
C SER A 293 15.91 5.26 6.26
N ALA A 294 16.04 4.59 5.12
CA ALA A 294 17.19 4.67 4.23
C ALA A 294 16.81 5.42 2.95
N LYS A 295 17.56 6.48 2.63
CA LYS A 295 17.35 7.29 1.41
C LYS A 295 18.62 7.35 0.58
N LYS A 296 18.50 7.01 -0.71
CA LYS A 296 19.58 7.15 -1.70
C LYS A 296 19.69 8.61 -2.12
N ALA A 297 20.90 9.12 -2.34
CA ALA A 297 21.09 10.46 -2.89
C ALA A 297 20.55 10.55 -4.33
N GLY A 298 19.66 11.52 -4.60
CA GLY A 298 19.06 11.76 -5.92
C GLY A 298 17.60 11.31 -6.05
N PRO A 299 17.27 10.01 -5.90
CA PRO A 299 15.90 9.52 -6.00
C PRO A 299 14.90 10.13 -5.00
N THR A 300 13.63 10.12 -5.38
CA THR A 300 12.48 10.59 -4.57
C THR A 300 11.92 9.52 -3.62
N ILE A 301 12.57 8.35 -3.55
CA ILE A 301 12.08 7.19 -2.79
C ILE A 301 12.90 7.01 -1.51
N THR A 302 12.21 6.84 -0.39
CA THR A 302 12.79 6.44 0.90
C THR A 302 12.14 5.15 1.37
N VAL A 303 12.93 4.17 1.76
CA VAL A 303 12.42 2.92 2.34
C VAL A 303 12.61 2.98 3.85
N THR A 304 11.62 2.52 4.61
CA THR A 304 11.71 2.42 6.07
C THR A 304 11.37 1.01 6.53
N VAL A 305 12.15 0.50 7.48
CA VAL A 305 11.89 -0.78 8.17
C VAL A 305 11.89 -0.54 9.68
N VAL A 306 11.36 -1.49 10.45
CA VAL A 306 11.26 -1.38 11.91
C VAL A 306 12.16 -2.44 12.56
N SER A 307 12.83 -2.08 13.65
CA SER A 307 13.65 -3.03 14.42
C SER A 307 12.79 -4.02 15.22
N ASP A 308 13.22 -5.29 15.24
CA ASP A 308 12.60 -6.40 15.98
C ASP A 308 12.85 -6.32 17.50
N GLU A 309 12.30 -7.27 18.26
CA GLU A 309 12.48 -7.41 19.73
C GLU A 309 13.96 -7.41 20.19
N ARG A 310 14.90 -7.76 19.30
CA ARG A 310 16.34 -7.80 19.56
C ARG A 310 17.06 -6.59 18.96
N GLY A 311 16.32 -5.56 18.57
CA GLY A 311 16.83 -4.37 17.91
C GLY A 311 17.33 -4.60 16.49
N ARG A 312 17.13 -5.77 15.88
CA ARG A 312 17.65 -6.05 14.54
C ARG A 312 16.71 -5.51 13.48
N TYR A 313 17.27 -4.96 12.41
CA TYR A 313 16.51 -4.46 11.27
C TYR A 313 17.07 -5.02 9.96
N ARG A 314 16.22 -5.15 8.95
CA ARG A 314 16.57 -5.73 7.65
C ARG A 314 15.83 -5.02 6.53
N PHE A 315 16.57 -4.47 5.57
CA PHE A 315 16.02 -3.96 4.33
C PHE A 315 16.05 -5.04 3.25
N PRO A 316 14.90 -5.37 2.62
CA PRO A 316 14.87 -6.30 1.51
C PRO A 316 15.69 -5.79 0.33
N ARG A 317 16.43 -6.69 -0.34
CA ARG A 317 17.25 -6.32 -1.49
C ARG A 317 16.44 -5.83 -2.68
N ALA A 318 15.24 -6.36 -2.85
CA ALA A 318 14.29 -5.89 -3.85
C ALA A 318 13.83 -4.43 -3.64
N ARG A 319 14.14 -3.81 -2.50
CA ARG A 319 13.74 -2.43 -2.16
C ARG A 319 14.89 -1.42 -2.17
N LEU A 320 16.14 -1.89 -2.14
CA LEU A 320 17.32 -1.01 -2.16
C LEU A 320 18.20 -1.31 -3.37
N GLU A 321 18.28 -0.34 -4.28
CA GLU A 321 19.26 -0.36 -5.35
C GLU A 321 20.68 -0.18 -4.82
N PRO A 322 21.72 -0.65 -5.53
CA PRO A 322 23.10 -0.30 -5.22
C PRO A 322 23.33 1.23 -5.20
N GLY A 323 24.17 1.68 -4.28
CA GLY A 323 24.53 3.10 -4.12
C GLY A 323 24.72 3.54 -2.66
N GLN A 324 24.95 4.83 -2.47
CA GLN A 324 25.12 5.46 -1.16
C GLN A 324 23.78 5.88 -0.57
N TYR A 325 23.54 5.50 0.69
CA TYR A 325 22.33 5.81 1.44
C TYR A 325 22.66 6.58 2.72
N THR A 326 21.75 7.47 3.11
CA THR A 326 21.72 8.09 4.43
C THR A 326 20.54 7.58 5.25
N PHE A 327 20.70 7.62 6.57
CA PHE A 327 19.71 7.19 7.54
C PHE A 327 19.01 8.35 8.22
N ARG A 328 17.73 8.13 8.49
CA ARG A 328 16.93 8.86 9.47
C ARG A 328 16.28 7.83 10.38
N ILE A 329 16.01 8.23 11.62
CA ILE A 329 15.25 7.39 12.56
C ILE A 329 13.97 8.09 13.01
N ARG A 330 13.01 7.30 13.47
CA ARG A 330 11.91 7.77 14.35
C ARG A 330 11.87 6.87 15.58
N ALA A 331 12.25 7.44 16.72
CA ALA A 331 12.15 6.85 18.04
C ALA A 331 12.03 8.00 19.05
N VAL A 332 10.81 8.29 19.52
CA VAL A 332 10.56 9.43 20.42
C VAL A 332 11.45 9.31 21.67
N GLY A 333 12.16 10.39 21.99
CA GLY A 333 13.17 10.44 23.06
C GLY A 333 14.61 10.22 22.61
N TYR A 334 14.85 9.88 21.35
CA TYR A 334 16.18 9.51 20.84
C TYR A 334 16.50 10.18 19.51
N ASP A 335 17.78 10.49 19.32
CA ASP A 335 18.36 10.96 18.07
C ASP A 335 19.44 9.97 17.59
N LEU A 336 19.70 9.98 16.29
CA LEU A 336 20.80 9.24 15.70
C LEU A 336 22.15 9.76 16.21
N ASP A 337 23.04 8.85 16.61
CA ASP A 337 24.39 9.16 17.09
C ASP A 337 25.44 8.95 15.98
N GLY A 338 25.53 9.93 15.06
CA GLY A 338 26.52 9.95 13.97
C GLY A 338 25.91 10.15 12.57
N PRO A 339 26.75 10.26 11.52
CA PRO A 339 26.34 10.67 10.18
C PRO A 339 25.53 9.64 9.38
N GLY A 340 25.22 8.46 9.94
CA GLY A 340 24.24 7.51 9.42
C GLY A 340 24.29 7.28 7.92
N ALA A 341 25.39 6.78 7.37
CA ALA A 341 25.48 6.47 5.94
C ALA A 341 26.01 5.06 5.71
N VAL A 342 25.59 4.44 4.61
CA VAL A 342 26.04 3.11 4.20
C VAL A 342 26.04 2.97 2.68
N GLU A 343 27.01 2.22 2.17
CA GLU A 343 27.06 1.82 0.78
C GLU A 343 26.41 0.45 0.58
N ILE A 344 25.49 0.35 -0.37
CA ILE A 344 24.85 -0.89 -0.77
C ILE A 344 25.48 -1.38 -2.07
N THR A 345 26.02 -2.59 -2.08
CA THR A 345 26.55 -3.24 -3.28
C THR A 345 25.55 -4.25 -3.86
N PRO A 346 25.69 -4.70 -5.13
CA PRO A 346 24.69 -5.56 -5.78
C PRO A 346 24.57 -6.99 -5.24
N HIS A 347 25.62 -7.53 -4.62
CA HIS A 347 25.74 -8.98 -4.34
C HIS A 347 26.08 -9.31 -2.89
N GLN A 348 26.36 -8.31 -2.05
CA GLN A 348 26.68 -8.52 -0.65
C GLN A 348 25.66 -7.82 0.24
N THR A 349 25.31 -8.47 1.34
CA THR A 349 24.54 -7.83 2.40
C THR A 349 25.46 -6.84 3.10
N ALA A 350 25.09 -5.56 3.06
CA ALA A 350 25.75 -4.53 3.87
C ALA A 350 25.32 -4.65 5.33
N THR A 351 26.21 -4.30 6.25
CA THR A 351 25.91 -4.24 7.68
C THR A 351 26.14 -2.82 8.18
N ALA A 352 25.17 -2.25 8.89
CA ALA A 352 25.33 -0.97 9.56
C ALA A 352 24.61 -0.97 10.91
N ASP A 353 25.35 -0.94 12.02
CA ASP A 353 24.71 -0.81 13.32
C ASP A 353 24.35 0.65 13.60
N VAL A 354 23.15 0.87 14.14
CA VAL A 354 22.58 2.18 14.39
C VAL A 354 22.66 2.44 15.89
N LYS A 355 23.44 3.45 16.28
CA LYS A 355 23.52 3.90 17.67
C LYS A 355 22.63 5.11 17.88
N LEU A 356 21.89 5.11 18.97
CA LEU A 356 21.01 6.19 19.38
C LEU A 356 21.47 6.80 20.69
N ARG A 357 21.32 8.12 20.79
CA ARG A 357 21.54 8.91 22.01
C ARG A 357 20.24 9.58 22.43
N ARG A 358 20.09 9.92 23.72
CA ARG A 358 18.93 10.69 24.18
C ARG A 358 18.86 12.01 23.44
N THR A 359 17.64 12.37 23.01
CA THR A 359 17.41 13.65 22.35
C THR A 359 17.55 14.81 23.33
N THR A 360 18.04 15.94 22.82
CA THR A 360 18.03 17.22 23.54
C THR A 360 16.81 18.08 23.19
N ASP A 361 16.02 17.70 22.19
CA ASP A 361 14.80 18.40 21.75
C ASP A 361 13.63 17.42 21.58
N LEU A 362 13.15 16.88 22.71
CA LEU A 362 11.99 15.97 22.73
C LEU A 362 10.76 16.58 22.07
N ALA A 363 10.54 17.88 22.27
CA ALA A 363 9.41 18.62 21.74
C ALA A 363 9.34 18.59 20.20
N SER A 364 10.46 18.37 19.50
CA SER A 364 10.50 18.28 18.03
C SER A 364 9.97 16.96 17.50
N GLN A 365 9.88 15.95 18.35
CA GLN A 365 9.54 14.58 18.00
C GLN A 365 8.07 14.23 18.31
N LEU A 366 7.37 15.08 19.06
CA LEU A 366 6.01 14.83 19.53
C LEU A 366 4.96 14.97 18.41
N THR A 367 4.04 14.03 18.39
CA THR A 367 2.78 14.05 17.64
C THR A 367 1.77 15.03 18.24
N ASN A 368 0.69 15.32 17.52
CA ASN A 368 -0.39 16.17 18.07
C ASN A 368 -1.07 15.50 19.29
N ALA A 369 -1.20 14.17 19.29
CA ALA A 369 -1.72 13.41 20.43
C ALA A 369 -0.82 13.56 21.66
N GLU A 370 0.49 13.44 21.51
CA GLU A 370 1.45 13.61 22.60
C GLU A 370 1.44 15.04 23.16
N TRP A 371 1.35 16.07 22.30
CA TRP A 371 1.14 17.44 22.74
C TRP A 371 -0.15 17.59 23.56
N LEU A 372 -1.28 17.10 23.05
CA LEU A 372 -2.57 17.19 23.72
C LEU A 372 -2.62 16.43 25.06
N ALA A 373 -1.95 15.28 25.13
CA ALA A 373 -1.78 14.50 26.35
C ALA A 373 -0.91 15.24 27.39
N SER A 374 0.08 16.00 26.94
CA SER A 374 0.98 16.82 27.76
C SER A 374 0.28 18.07 28.34
N PHE A 375 -0.68 18.65 27.62
CA PHE A 375 -1.31 19.89 28.03
C PHE A 375 -2.04 19.76 29.38
N PRO A 376 -1.84 20.70 30.32
CA PRO A 376 -2.71 20.85 31.49
C PRO A 376 -4.07 21.44 31.09
N GLY A 377 -5.01 21.50 32.04
CA GLY A 377 -6.31 22.12 31.87
C GLY A 377 -7.47 21.15 31.66
N THR A 378 -8.68 21.71 31.56
CA THR A 378 -9.94 20.97 31.44
C THR A 378 -10.12 20.38 30.03
N ASN A 379 -11.03 19.42 29.90
CA ASN A 379 -11.40 18.86 28.59
C ASN A 379 -11.94 19.94 27.63
N GLU A 380 -12.63 20.96 28.15
CA GLU A 380 -13.13 22.07 27.33
C GLU A 380 -11.99 22.96 26.81
N GLN A 381 -11.00 23.27 27.65
CA GLN A 381 -9.82 24.02 27.24
C GLN A 381 -9.04 23.25 26.16
N LYS A 382 -8.79 21.96 26.39
CA LYS A 382 -8.16 21.09 25.40
C LYS A 382 -8.98 20.99 24.12
N ALA A 383 -10.30 20.96 24.22
CA ALA A 383 -11.17 20.91 23.06
C ALA A 383 -11.02 22.12 22.14
N SER A 384 -10.70 23.29 22.70
CA SER A 384 -10.50 24.52 21.92
C SER A 384 -9.33 24.44 20.94
N VAL A 385 -8.33 23.58 21.15
CA VAL A 385 -7.13 23.51 20.28
C VAL A 385 -7.16 22.34 19.29
N ARG A 386 -8.14 21.44 19.40
CA ARG A 386 -8.25 20.25 18.54
C ARG A 386 -8.49 20.60 17.06
N ASN A 387 -9.10 21.74 16.77
CA ASN A 387 -9.34 22.19 15.39
C ASN A 387 -8.13 22.89 14.74
N CYS A 388 -7.02 23.10 15.47
CA CYS A 388 -5.86 23.85 14.99
C CYS A 388 -4.91 23.06 14.07
N THR A 389 -5.14 21.74 13.89
CA THR A 389 -4.16 20.84 13.24
C THR A 389 -4.30 20.70 11.73
N HIS A 390 -5.27 21.41 11.12
CA HIS A 390 -5.50 21.37 9.68
C HIS A 390 -4.32 22.00 8.90
N CYS A 391 -3.89 23.19 9.31
CA CYS A 391 -2.90 23.98 8.58
C CYS A 391 -1.45 23.76 9.06
N HIS A 392 -1.27 23.47 10.36
CA HIS A 392 0.04 23.23 10.99
C HIS A 392 -0.12 22.30 12.20
N THR A 393 0.97 21.76 12.75
CA THR A 393 0.92 20.95 13.97
C THR A 393 0.77 21.81 15.23
N LEU A 394 0.40 21.21 16.37
CA LEU A 394 0.33 21.91 17.66
C LEU A 394 1.70 22.43 18.12
N ALA A 395 2.79 21.80 17.67
CA ALA A 395 4.17 22.20 17.99
C ALA A 395 4.48 23.66 17.64
N LEU A 396 3.85 24.21 16.58
CA LEU A 396 4.06 25.60 16.18
C LEU A 396 3.58 26.57 17.27
N VAL A 397 2.42 26.27 17.87
CA VAL A 397 1.79 27.13 18.87
C VAL A 397 2.53 27.04 20.20
N THR A 398 2.91 25.84 20.61
CA THR A 398 3.58 25.59 21.89
C THR A 398 5.01 26.12 21.94
N ARG A 399 5.66 26.32 20.78
CA ARG A 399 7.00 26.92 20.68
C ARG A 399 6.99 28.45 20.57
N SER A 400 5.82 29.07 20.45
CA SER A 400 5.72 30.52 20.34
C SER A 400 5.96 31.23 21.68
N THR A 401 6.20 32.54 21.62
CA THR A 401 6.36 33.41 22.80
C THR A 401 5.22 34.42 22.94
N HIS A 402 4.12 34.23 22.22
CA HIS A 402 2.96 35.12 22.30
C HIS A 402 2.25 34.97 23.64
N ASP A 403 2.05 36.08 24.35
CA ASP A 403 1.11 36.13 25.46
C ASP A 403 -0.35 36.16 24.94
N ALA A 404 -1.32 36.19 25.85
CA ALA A 404 -2.73 36.21 25.49
C ALA A 404 -3.08 37.40 24.58
N ALA A 405 -2.57 38.60 24.89
CA ALA A 405 -2.80 39.80 24.08
C ALA A 405 -2.23 39.67 22.66
N GLY A 406 -1.04 39.06 22.53
CA GLY A 406 -0.40 38.76 21.26
C GLY A 406 -1.13 37.70 20.45
N PHE A 407 -1.78 36.72 21.09
CA PHE A 407 -2.52 35.66 20.39
C PHE A 407 -3.86 36.11 19.83
N VAL A 408 -4.57 37.04 20.47
CA VAL A 408 -5.88 37.51 20.00
C VAL A 408 -5.88 37.94 18.51
N PRO A 409 -4.98 38.83 18.05
CA PRO A 409 -4.92 39.19 16.63
C PRO A 409 -4.45 38.05 15.73
N VAL A 410 -3.64 37.11 16.23
CA VAL A 410 -3.21 35.91 15.49
C VAL A 410 -4.41 35.00 15.23
N LEU A 411 -5.19 34.67 16.28
CA LEU A 411 -6.40 33.85 16.17
C LEU A 411 -7.46 34.52 15.29
N ALA A 412 -7.62 35.84 15.41
CA ALA A 412 -8.49 36.60 14.53
C ALA A 412 -8.06 36.46 13.06
N ARG A 413 -6.78 36.67 12.76
CA ARG A 413 -6.24 36.52 11.41
C ARG A 413 -6.39 35.09 10.88
N MET A 414 -6.10 34.07 11.69
CA MET A 414 -6.22 32.67 11.30
C MET A 414 -7.66 32.32 10.85
N SER A 415 -8.67 32.91 11.48
CA SER A 415 -10.08 32.66 11.13
C SER A 415 -10.50 33.13 9.74
N ASP A 416 -9.65 33.89 9.04
CA ASP A 416 -9.88 34.39 7.67
C ASP A 416 -9.21 33.51 6.60
N TYR A 417 -8.58 32.39 6.98
CA TYR A 417 -7.95 31.44 6.06
C TYR A 417 -8.69 30.09 6.07
N PRO A 418 -8.94 29.46 4.91
CA PRO A 418 -9.59 28.17 4.82
C PRO A 418 -8.61 27.04 5.19
N PRO A 419 -9.10 25.84 5.54
CA PRO A 419 -8.25 24.66 5.81
C PRO A 419 -7.15 24.35 4.78
N PRO A 420 -7.35 24.47 3.45
CA PRO A 420 -6.29 24.29 2.45
C PRO A 420 -5.19 25.37 2.45
N SER A 421 -5.35 26.45 3.21
CA SER A 421 -4.29 27.44 3.41
C SER A 421 -3.26 26.93 4.40
N PHE A 422 -1.98 27.15 4.11
CA PHE A 422 -0.88 26.81 5.00
C PHE A 422 0.31 27.75 4.76
N PRO A 423 1.37 27.76 5.58
CA PRO A 423 2.38 28.81 5.55
C PRO A 423 3.07 29.08 4.20
N LEU A 424 3.25 28.06 3.35
CA LEU A 424 3.85 28.24 2.02
C LEU A 424 2.83 28.62 0.93
N MET A 425 1.54 28.56 1.23
CA MET A 425 0.44 28.87 0.31
C MET A 425 -0.74 29.49 1.07
N PRO A 426 -0.61 30.77 1.49
CA PRO A 426 -1.69 31.46 2.16
C PRO A 426 -2.83 31.76 1.17
N GLN A 427 -4.05 31.38 1.51
CA GLN A 427 -5.26 31.68 0.73
C GLN A 427 -6.31 32.31 1.64
N LYS A 428 -6.94 33.43 1.23
CA LYS A 428 -7.96 34.08 2.06
C LYS A 428 -9.36 33.56 1.75
N LEU A 429 -10.17 33.37 2.79
CA LEU A 429 -11.60 33.15 2.64
C LEU A 429 -12.27 34.39 2.07
N LEU A 430 -13.22 34.19 1.16
CA LEU A 430 -14.07 35.26 0.63
C LEU A 430 -15.31 35.49 1.51
N ALA A 431 -15.87 34.40 2.05
CA ALA A 431 -16.99 34.43 2.97
C ALA A 431 -16.88 33.29 3.98
N ARG A 432 -17.58 33.44 5.11
CA ARG A 432 -17.68 32.39 6.13
C ARG A 432 -18.79 31.41 5.80
N ARG A 433 -18.67 30.19 6.33
CA ARG A 433 -19.74 29.20 6.29
C ARG A 433 -20.98 29.75 7.01
N ILE A 434 -22.14 29.50 6.44
CA ILE A 434 -23.44 29.95 6.97
C ILE A 434 -24.27 28.81 7.55
N GLY A 435 -23.94 27.55 7.21
CA GLY A 435 -24.70 26.39 7.66
C GLY A 435 -24.82 26.31 9.19
N GLY A 436 -23.76 26.68 9.92
CA GLY A 436 -23.73 26.66 11.39
C GLY A 436 -24.51 27.78 12.08
N GLY A 437 -25.15 28.68 11.33
CA GLY A 437 -25.79 29.89 11.86
C GLY A 437 -24.79 31.02 12.15
N GLU A 438 -25.31 32.14 12.66
CA GLU A 438 -24.49 33.28 13.06
C GLU A 438 -24.11 33.18 14.54
N ASP A 439 -22.80 33.11 14.82
CA ASP A 439 -22.30 33.41 16.17
C ASP A 439 -22.16 34.93 16.35
N PRO A 440 -22.77 35.52 17.40
CA PRO A 440 -22.62 36.93 17.72
C PRO A 440 -21.14 37.34 17.81
N LEU A 441 -20.83 38.56 17.35
CA LEU A 441 -19.45 39.07 17.32
C LEU A 441 -18.78 39.03 18.69
N GLU A 442 -19.51 39.42 19.75
CA GLU A 442 -19.05 39.41 21.13
C GLU A 442 -18.69 37.99 21.59
N GLY A 443 -19.58 37.01 21.38
CA GLY A 443 -19.32 35.61 21.70
C GLY A 443 -18.06 35.07 21.00
N ARG A 444 -17.82 35.47 19.75
CA ARG A 444 -16.60 35.10 19.01
C ARG A 444 -15.35 35.80 19.52
N GLN A 445 -15.45 37.03 20.02
CA GLN A 445 -14.31 37.73 20.63
C GLN A 445 -13.96 37.10 21.98
N ASP A 446 -14.96 36.78 22.79
CA ASP A 446 -14.74 36.16 24.09
C ASP A 446 -14.20 34.73 23.98
N ALA A 447 -14.71 33.94 23.02
CA ALA A 447 -14.13 32.62 22.72
C ALA A 447 -12.65 32.72 22.31
N ARG A 448 -12.29 33.73 21.49
CA ARG A 448 -10.90 33.98 21.09
C ARG A 448 -10.02 34.41 22.25
N ARG A 449 -10.52 35.26 23.17
CA ARG A 449 -9.79 35.65 24.38
C ARG A 449 -9.51 34.44 25.27
N ARG A 450 -10.54 33.64 25.58
CA ARG A 450 -10.38 32.40 26.37
C ARG A 450 -9.40 31.42 25.74
N GLN A 451 -9.43 31.26 24.42
CA GLN A 451 -8.47 30.42 23.70
C GLN A 451 -7.06 31.02 23.76
N ALA A 452 -6.90 32.32 23.57
CA ALA A 452 -5.61 33.00 23.66
C ALA A 452 -4.98 32.88 25.06
N ASP A 453 -5.78 33.04 26.11
CA ASP A 453 -5.37 32.85 27.50
C ASP A 453 -4.83 31.43 27.69
N TYR A 454 -5.58 30.42 27.25
CA TYR A 454 -5.14 29.03 27.35
C TYR A 454 -3.87 28.77 26.55
N LEU A 455 -3.78 29.23 25.29
CA LEU A 455 -2.58 29.04 24.46
C LEU A 455 -1.32 29.68 25.06
N SER A 456 -1.45 30.85 25.70
CA SER A 456 -0.34 31.50 26.39
C SER A 456 0.13 30.74 27.64
N SER A 457 -0.76 29.92 28.24
CA SER A 457 -0.36 29.02 29.34
C SER A 457 0.38 27.77 28.84
N LEU A 458 0.27 27.45 27.55
CA LEU A 458 0.87 26.26 26.93
C LEU A 458 2.20 26.53 26.21
N ASN A 459 2.58 27.78 26.00
CA ASN A 459 3.75 28.12 25.19
C ASN A 459 4.92 28.66 26.04
N LEU A 460 5.87 29.34 25.38
CA LEU A 460 7.08 29.86 25.99
C LEU A 460 6.99 31.37 26.31
N SER A 461 5.77 31.94 26.44
CA SER A 461 5.61 33.38 26.68
C SER A 461 6.03 33.81 28.08
N SER A 462 5.90 32.93 29.08
CA SER A 462 6.22 33.22 30.48
C SER A 462 7.59 32.68 30.92
N ALA A 463 8.15 31.69 30.22
CA ALA A 463 9.40 31.03 30.57
C ALA A 463 10.08 30.40 29.35
N PRO A 464 11.42 30.20 29.37
CA PRO A 464 12.16 29.57 28.26
C PRO A 464 11.95 28.05 28.15
N ARG A 465 11.10 27.46 28.99
CA ARG A 465 10.77 26.03 29.02
C ARG A 465 9.29 25.87 29.37
N TRP A 466 8.66 24.80 28.90
CA TRP A 466 7.29 24.46 29.27
C TRP A 466 7.17 24.19 30.78
N GLY A 467 6.14 24.76 31.41
CA GLY A 467 5.83 24.57 32.82
C GLY A 467 5.14 23.24 33.15
N TYR A 468 5.13 22.29 32.20
CA TYR A 468 4.47 21.00 32.31
C TYR A 468 5.32 19.90 31.65
N GLU A 469 5.11 18.67 32.07
CA GLU A 469 5.83 17.50 31.55
C GLU A 469 5.35 17.12 30.14
N LEU A 470 6.30 16.83 29.26
CA LEU A 470 6.03 16.30 27.93
C LEU A 470 5.82 14.80 28.01
N LYS A 471 4.64 14.33 27.61
CA LYS A 471 4.27 12.92 27.57
C LYS A 471 4.50 12.33 26.19
N THR A 472 4.90 11.08 26.14
CA THR A 472 5.21 10.35 24.91
C THR A 472 4.33 9.11 24.75
N LEU A 473 4.15 8.66 23.51
CA LEU A 473 3.53 7.39 23.18
C LEU A 473 4.60 6.30 23.04
N PRO A 474 4.27 5.04 23.37
CA PRO A 474 5.22 3.93 23.24
C PRO A 474 5.57 3.67 21.77
N ARG A 475 6.82 3.22 21.52
CA ARG A 475 7.23 2.72 20.21
C ARG A 475 6.39 1.49 19.81
N PRO A 476 6.21 1.22 18.50
CA PRO A 476 5.60 -0.03 18.04
C PRO A 476 6.31 -1.27 18.60
N ARG A 477 5.57 -2.36 18.82
CA ARG A 477 6.11 -3.64 19.29
C ARG A 477 5.40 -4.82 18.63
N GLY A 478 6.01 -6.00 18.68
CA GLY A 478 5.41 -7.24 18.19
C GLY A 478 5.04 -7.15 16.71
N SER A 479 3.81 -7.54 16.36
CA SER A 479 3.32 -7.54 14.97
C SER A 479 3.36 -6.15 14.30
N ALA A 480 3.33 -5.05 15.06
CA ALA A 480 3.43 -3.70 14.52
C ALA A 480 4.84 -3.35 13.99
N THR A 481 5.85 -4.19 14.29
CA THR A 481 7.21 -4.06 13.74
C THR A 481 7.39 -4.81 12.42
N ALA A 482 6.48 -5.74 12.08
CA ALA A 482 6.51 -6.52 10.86
C ALA A 482 5.92 -5.71 9.69
N VAL A 483 6.67 -4.70 9.22
CA VAL A 483 6.19 -3.77 8.20
C VAL A 483 7.35 -3.09 7.46
N VAL A 484 7.15 -2.82 6.17
CA VAL A 484 8.01 -1.97 5.34
C VAL A 484 7.20 -0.78 4.87
N TYR A 485 7.79 0.41 4.91
CA TYR A 485 7.21 1.60 4.32
C TYR A 485 8.03 2.05 3.11
N THR A 486 7.34 2.55 2.09
CA THR A 486 7.96 3.26 0.97
C THR A 486 7.36 4.65 0.91
N GLU A 487 8.20 5.68 1.06
CA GLU A 487 7.83 7.07 0.96
C GLU A 487 8.25 7.62 -0.40
N TYR A 488 7.36 8.36 -1.05
CA TYR A 488 7.58 9.03 -2.33
C TYR A 488 7.47 10.54 -2.13
N ASP A 489 8.56 11.26 -2.31
CA ASP A 489 8.56 12.72 -2.28
C ASP A 489 7.82 13.29 -3.51
N LEU A 490 6.96 14.28 -3.29
CA LEU A 490 6.28 14.98 -4.37
C LEU A 490 7.11 16.16 -4.89
N PRO A 491 6.87 16.62 -6.15
CA PRO A 491 7.77 17.54 -6.84
C PRO A 491 7.99 18.90 -6.17
N LYS A 492 7.04 19.37 -5.37
CA LYS A 492 7.17 20.62 -4.59
C LYS A 492 6.57 20.45 -3.20
N ARG A 493 7.14 21.19 -2.24
CA ARG A 493 6.68 21.19 -0.84
C ARG A 493 5.26 21.72 -0.65
N THR A 494 4.68 22.36 -1.68
CA THR A 494 3.31 22.86 -1.60
C THR A 494 2.25 21.82 -1.94
N ARG A 495 2.64 20.65 -2.45
CA ARG A 495 1.69 19.58 -2.74
C ARG A 495 1.23 19.02 -1.41
N GLN A 496 -0.07 19.10 -1.17
CA GLN A 496 -0.69 18.60 0.04
C GLN A 496 -1.58 17.41 -0.34
N PRO A 497 -1.03 16.20 -0.55
CA PRO A 497 -1.80 15.06 -1.00
C PRO A 497 -2.81 14.65 0.08
N HIS A 498 -4.05 15.13 -0.02
CA HIS A 498 -5.10 14.87 0.97
C HIS A 498 -5.69 13.48 0.81
N ASP A 499 -5.98 13.14 -0.44
CA ASP A 499 -6.48 11.85 -0.86
C ASP A 499 -5.46 11.23 -1.80
N VAL A 500 -5.15 9.96 -1.57
CA VAL A 500 -4.35 9.11 -2.46
C VAL A 500 -5.15 7.85 -2.74
N ILE A 501 -5.24 7.45 -4.00
CA ILE A 501 -5.86 6.18 -4.43
C ILE A 501 -4.96 5.47 -5.45
N LEU A 502 -5.10 4.16 -5.59
CA LEU A 502 -4.51 3.44 -6.72
C LEU A 502 -5.53 3.20 -7.82
N ASP A 503 -5.05 3.21 -9.04
CA ASP A 503 -5.80 2.68 -10.17
C ASP A 503 -5.48 1.20 -10.45
N ALA A 504 -6.20 0.61 -11.41
CA ALA A 504 -6.05 -0.81 -11.77
C ALA A 504 -4.68 -1.16 -12.37
N ASP A 505 -3.89 -0.18 -12.84
CA ASP A 505 -2.53 -0.38 -13.32
C ASP A 505 -1.48 -0.28 -12.19
N GLY A 506 -1.93 0.01 -10.96
CA GLY A 506 -1.09 0.23 -9.79
C GLY A 506 -0.46 1.62 -9.75
N MET A 507 -0.95 2.59 -10.52
CA MET A 507 -0.50 3.98 -10.44
C MET A 507 -1.18 4.68 -9.27
N ALA A 508 -0.42 5.46 -8.51
CA ALA A 508 -0.95 6.24 -7.40
C ALA A 508 -1.41 7.61 -7.89
N TRP A 509 -2.65 7.97 -7.57
CA TRP A 509 -3.23 9.26 -7.90
C TRP A 509 -3.47 10.06 -6.63
N TYR A 510 -3.12 11.35 -6.64
CA TYR A 510 -3.33 12.23 -5.50
C TYR A 510 -4.01 13.55 -5.88
N ALA A 511 -4.84 14.04 -4.98
CA ALA A 511 -5.41 15.38 -5.05
C ALA A 511 -4.60 16.35 -4.18
N SER A 512 -4.19 17.50 -4.73
CA SER A 512 -3.53 18.54 -3.95
C SER A 512 -4.55 19.38 -3.17
N PHE A 513 -4.41 19.44 -1.85
CA PHE A 513 -5.37 20.11 -1.00
C PHE A 513 -5.44 21.61 -1.21
N GLY A 514 -4.30 22.25 -1.48
CA GLY A 514 -4.19 23.70 -1.68
C GLY A 514 -4.19 24.17 -3.14
N GLU A 515 -3.97 23.27 -4.10
CA GLU A 515 -3.80 23.61 -5.52
C GLU A 515 -4.84 22.87 -6.37
N GLN A 516 -5.24 23.44 -7.52
CA GLN A 516 -6.06 22.75 -8.53
C GLN A 516 -5.21 21.74 -9.32
N ILE A 517 -4.65 20.74 -8.64
CA ILE A 517 -3.72 19.77 -9.23
C ILE A 517 -4.16 18.35 -8.89
N LEU A 518 -4.27 17.52 -9.93
CA LEU A 518 -4.33 16.07 -9.86
C LEU A 518 -2.96 15.51 -10.24
N GLY A 519 -2.33 14.73 -9.37
CA GLY A 519 -1.04 14.10 -9.66
C GLY A 519 -1.14 12.60 -9.85
N LYS A 520 -0.33 12.07 -10.77
CA LYS A 520 -0.12 10.64 -11.06
C LYS A 520 1.33 10.28 -10.72
N LEU A 521 1.52 9.42 -9.74
CA LEU A 521 2.79 8.88 -9.30
C LEU A 521 2.93 7.43 -9.80
N ASP A 522 4.07 7.13 -10.42
CA ASP A 522 4.51 5.76 -10.67
C ASP A 522 5.25 5.22 -9.44
N PRO A 523 4.69 4.24 -8.69
CA PRO A 523 5.37 3.68 -7.53
C PRO A 523 6.69 2.96 -7.84
N ARG A 524 6.91 2.51 -9.07
CA ARG A 524 8.11 1.76 -9.45
C ARG A 524 9.31 2.69 -9.61
N THR A 525 9.06 3.89 -10.13
CA THR A 525 10.12 4.85 -10.50
C THR A 525 10.14 6.10 -9.63
N GLY A 526 9.07 6.37 -8.86
CA GLY A 526 8.91 7.59 -8.08
C GLY A 526 8.61 8.83 -8.91
N LYS A 527 8.39 8.68 -10.23
CA LYS A 527 8.11 9.79 -11.15
C LYS A 527 6.67 10.26 -11.00
N VAL A 528 6.49 11.58 -11.04
CA VAL A 528 5.18 12.23 -10.93
C VAL A 528 4.87 13.01 -12.19
N GLN A 529 3.65 12.86 -12.69
CA GLN A 529 3.02 13.69 -13.71
C GLN A 529 1.86 14.45 -13.06
N GLU A 530 1.82 15.78 -13.23
CA GLU A 530 0.76 16.62 -12.68
C GLU A 530 -0.15 17.12 -13.81
N TYR A 531 -1.46 17.19 -13.54
CA TYR A 531 -2.50 17.68 -14.42
C TYR A 531 -3.19 18.86 -13.76
N ASP A 532 -3.29 19.98 -14.49
CA ASP A 532 -4.02 21.15 -14.04
C ASP A 532 -5.52 20.90 -14.10
N VAL A 533 -6.17 20.97 -12.95
CA VAL A 533 -7.62 20.82 -12.84
C VAL A 533 -8.26 22.17 -13.17
N PRO A 534 -9.33 22.22 -14.00
CA PRO A 534 -9.94 23.48 -14.38
C PRO A 534 -10.37 24.34 -13.19
N VAL A 535 -10.10 25.64 -13.28
CA VAL A 535 -10.53 26.66 -12.31
C VAL A 535 -11.91 27.14 -12.69
N LEU A 536 -12.90 26.99 -11.80
CA LEU A 536 -14.29 27.38 -12.04
C LEU A 536 -14.61 28.78 -11.49
N LYS A 537 -13.93 29.18 -10.41
CA LYS A 537 -14.08 30.47 -9.72
C LYS A 537 -12.70 31.10 -9.48
N PRO A 538 -12.20 31.94 -10.41
CA PRO A 538 -10.82 32.47 -10.36
C PRO A 538 -10.45 33.27 -9.10
N ARG A 539 -11.44 33.88 -8.42
CA ARG A 539 -11.20 34.66 -7.19
C ARG A 539 -11.28 33.83 -5.92
N SER A 540 -11.85 32.63 -6.01
CA SER A 540 -12.06 31.75 -4.85
C SER A 540 -10.79 30.95 -4.56
N PRO A 541 -10.58 30.54 -3.29
CA PRO A 541 -9.49 29.63 -2.95
C PRO A 541 -9.45 28.39 -3.86
N THR A 542 -8.24 27.96 -4.21
CA THR A 542 -7.99 26.72 -4.96
C THR A 542 -7.83 25.54 -4.02
N GLY A 543 -8.04 24.33 -4.54
CA GLY A 543 -7.75 23.10 -3.82
C GLY A 543 -8.77 22.01 -4.04
N ILE A 544 -8.34 20.77 -3.79
CA ILE A 544 -9.16 19.58 -3.99
C ILE A 544 -9.11 18.74 -2.72
N LEU A 545 -10.27 18.38 -2.17
CA LEU A 545 -10.34 17.59 -0.94
C LEU A 545 -10.58 16.10 -1.26
N GLY A 546 -11.69 15.77 -1.91
CA GLY A 546 -12.03 14.38 -2.25
C GLY A 546 -11.52 13.93 -3.62
N LEU A 547 -10.98 12.70 -3.70
CA LEU A 547 -10.58 12.01 -4.95
C LEU A 547 -11.10 10.57 -4.99
N ARG A 548 -12.25 10.28 -5.60
CA ARG A 548 -12.79 8.89 -5.68
C ARG A 548 -12.77 8.36 -7.11
N SER A 549 -12.71 7.05 -7.28
CA SER A 549 -12.95 6.42 -8.58
C SER A 549 -14.41 5.98 -8.72
N ASP A 550 -14.94 6.01 -9.94
CA ASP A 550 -16.16 5.28 -10.28
C ASP A 550 -15.85 3.85 -10.77
N LYS A 551 -16.89 3.08 -11.12
CA LYS A 551 -16.72 1.68 -11.59
C LYS A 551 -16.01 1.57 -12.94
N ALA A 552 -16.06 2.61 -13.77
CA ALA A 552 -15.29 2.65 -15.02
C ALA A 552 -13.80 2.93 -14.76
N GLY A 553 -13.47 3.38 -13.55
CA GLY A 553 -12.12 3.73 -13.15
C GLY A 553 -11.77 5.18 -13.44
N ASP A 554 -12.74 6.02 -13.83
CA ASP A 554 -12.56 7.47 -13.96
C ASP A 554 -12.40 8.11 -12.58
N LEU A 555 -11.64 9.20 -12.51
CA LEU A 555 -11.32 9.87 -11.25
C LEU A 555 -12.23 11.08 -11.06
N TRP A 556 -12.82 11.22 -9.87
CA TRP A 556 -13.74 12.29 -9.52
C TRP A 556 -13.21 13.13 -8.37
N LEU A 557 -13.29 14.45 -8.53
CA LEU A 557 -12.68 15.45 -7.66
C LEU A 557 -13.75 16.40 -7.10
N GLY A 558 -13.74 16.61 -5.78
CA GLY A 558 -14.50 17.69 -5.13
C GLY A 558 -13.66 18.98 -5.08
N LEU A 559 -14.10 20.04 -5.76
CA LEU A 559 -13.28 21.23 -6.03
C LEU A 559 -13.41 22.34 -4.97
N GLN A 560 -13.81 21.98 -3.75
CA GLN A 560 -13.93 22.87 -2.60
C GLN A 560 -14.63 24.20 -2.94
N PHE A 561 -13.95 25.34 -2.73
CA PHE A 561 -14.48 26.69 -2.92
C PHE A 561 -14.72 27.08 -4.38
N GLN A 562 -14.29 26.24 -5.33
CA GLN A 562 -14.65 26.39 -6.74
C GLN A 562 -16.13 26.03 -6.99
N GLY A 563 -16.81 25.41 -6.02
CA GLY A 563 -18.26 25.22 -6.03
C GLY A 563 -18.71 24.25 -7.12
N GLY A 564 -18.03 23.11 -7.24
CA GLY A 564 -18.32 22.13 -8.28
C GLY A 564 -17.46 20.85 -8.16
N VAL A 565 -17.58 20.01 -9.18
CA VAL A 565 -16.82 18.76 -9.30
C VAL A 565 -16.14 18.64 -10.67
N ALA A 566 -15.07 17.85 -10.73
CA ALA A 566 -14.44 17.44 -11.97
C ALA A 566 -14.39 15.91 -12.08
N LYS A 567 -14.57 15.38 -13.29
CA LYS A 567 -14.25 14.01 -13.68
C LYS A 567 -13.04 14.04 -14.60
N PHE A 568 -12.04 13.22 -14.33
CA PHE A 568 -10.89 12.99 -15.17
C PHE A 568 -10.99 11.60 -15.80
N ASP A 569 -11.14 11.59 -17.12
CA ASP A 569 -11.08 10.38 -17.92
C ASP A 569 -9.61 9.96 -18.07
N ARG A 570 -9.26 8.81 -17.50
CA ARG A 570 -7.87 8.30 -17.48
C ARG A 570 -7.39 7.80 -18.83
N HIS A 571 -8.27 7.56 -19.79
CA HIS A 571 -7.93 7.10 -21.13
C HIS A 571 -7.66 8.27 -22.07
N THR A 572 -8.48 9.32 -21.98
CA THR A 572 -8.33 10.52 -22.82
C THR A 572 -7.48 11.61 -22.18
N GLU A 573 -7.22 11.49 -20.87
CA GLU A 573 -6.53 12.48 -20.03
C GLU A 573 -7.20 13.86 -20.06
N ARG A 574 -8.54 13.88 -20.10
CA ARG A 574 -9.35 15.10 -20.17
C ARG A 574 -10.26 15.26 -18.96
N PHE A 575 -10.47 16.52 -18.59
CA PHE A 575 -11.43 16.89 -17.57
C PHE A 575 -12.79 17.23 -18.17
N GLU A 576 -13.82 16.78 -17.48
CA GLU A 576 -15.20 17.26 -17.59
C GLU A 576 -15.58 17.87 -16.23
N THR A 577 -16.28 19.01 -16.21
CA THR A 577 -16.58 19.74 -14.97
C THR A 577 -18.04 20.14 -14.89
N TRP A 578 -18.54 20.17 -13.65
CA TRP A 578 -19.89 20.64 -13.33
C TRP A 578 -19.81 21.65 -12.19
N SER A 579 -20.14 22.90 -12.49
CA SER A 579 -20.27 23.97 -11.51
C SER A 579 -21.69 23.97 -10.94
N LEU A 580 -21.81 24.29 -9.66
CA LEU A 580 -23.11 24.63 -9.08
C LEU A 580 -23.69 25.86 -9.79
N PRO A 581 -25.03 25.89 -9.99
CA PRO A 581 -25.68 27.03 -10.61
C PRO A 581 -25.55 28.28 -9.72
N PRO A 582 -25.62 29.51 -10.29
CA PRO A 582 -25.34 30.75 -9.54
C PRO A 582 -26.10 30.90 -8.23
N GLU A 583 -27.36 30.47 -8.18
CA GLU A 583 -28.22 30.51 -7.00
C GLU A 583 -27.75 29.61 -5.85
N LEU A 584 -26.94 28.58 -6.14
CA LEU A 584 -26.35 27.67 -5.16
C LEU A 584 -24.84 27.89 -4.97
N ASN A 585 -24.21 28.84 -5.66
CA ASN A 585 -22.74 28.93 -5.78
C ASN A 585 -22.15 30.23 -5.21
N GLY A 586 -22.57 30.60 -4.00
CA GLY A 586 -22.03 31.75 -3.27
C GLY A 586 -20.56 31.58 -2.83
N ASP A 587 -19.96 32.64 -2.30
CA ASP A 587 -18.55 32.66 -1.87
C ASP A 587 -18.23 31.77 -0.65
N HIS A 588 -19.26 31.34 0.07
CA HIS A 588 -19.14 30.47 1.25
C HIS A 588 -19.20 28.97 0.92
N VAL A 589 -19.63 28.63 -0.30
CA VAL A 589 -19.90 27.26 -0.74
C VAL A 589 -18.59 26.49 -0.88
N GLN A 590 -18.63 25.22 -0.47
CA GLN A 590 -17.47 24.34 -0.49
C GLN A 590 -17.88 22.89 -0.82
N VAL A 591 -17.68 22.47 -2.06
CA VAL A 591 -17.98 21.09 -2.51
C VAL A 591 -16.76 20.21 -2.24
N ASN A 592 -16.72 19.55 -1.09
CA ASN A 592 -15.53 18.84 -0.64
C ASN A 592 -15.44 17.40 -1.15
N GLN A 593 -16.57 16.69 -1.11
CA GLN A 593 -16.65 15.27 -1.42
C GLN A 593 -17.52 15.02 -2.65
N VAL A 594 -17.22 13.91 -3.32
CA VAL A 594 -18.03 13.36 -4.40
C VAL A 594 -18.09 11.85 -4.22
N GLY A 595 -19.29 11.27 -4.26
CA GLY A 595 -19.57 9.85 -4.15
C GLY A 595 -20.02 9.26 -5.49
N PRO A 596 -19.09 8.88 -6.39
CA PRO A 596 -19.42 8.45 -7.74
C PRO A 596 -19.57 6.92 -7.90
N GLY A 597 -19.24 6.13 -6.86
CA GLY A 597 -19.04 4.68 -6.94
C GLY A 597 -20.27 3.84 -7.34
N ARG A 598 -21.44 4.49 -7.43
CA ARG A 598 -22.73 3.89 -7.77
C ARG A 598 -23.49 4.70 -8.84
N ARG A 599 -22.78 5.58 -9.55
CA ARG A 599 -23.31 6.35 -10.69
C ARG A 599 -23.91 5.46 -11.77
N ASP A 600 -23.44 4.23 -11.92
CA ASP A 600 -23.96 3.25 -12.88
C ASP A 600 -25.43 2.84 -12.62
N VAL A 601 -25.94 3.08 -11.41
CA VAL A 601 -27.32 2.71 -11.03
C VAL A 601 -28.35 3.63 -11.68
N ASP A 602 -28.10 4.94 -11.72
CA ASP A 602 -29.08 5.94 -12.20
C ASP A 602 -28.46 7.19 -12.85
N GLY A 603 -27.16 7.18 -13.12
CA GLY A 603 -26.43 8.28 -13.75
C GLY A 603 -26.05 9.43 -12.81
N LYS A 604 -26.36 9.34 -11.51
CA LYS A 604 -26.21 10.44 -10.56
C LYS A 604 -25.11 10.21 -9.52
N VAL A 605 -24.50 11.29 -9.05
CA VAL A 605 -23.45 11.27 -8.01
C VAL A 605 -23.84 12.15 -6.83
N TRP A 606 -23.52 11.71 -5.62
CA TRP A 606 -23.79 12.45 -4.39
C TRP A 606 -22.64 13.39 -4.04
N LEU A 607 -22.98 14.56 -3.52
CA LEU A 607 -22.07 15.60 -3.11
C LEU A 607 -22.53 16.20 -1.77
N GLN A 608 -21.66 16.98 -1.17
CA GLN A 608 -21.94 17.76 0.02
C GLN A 608 -21.52 19.21 -0.21
N ASP A 609 -22.21 20.14 0.45
CA ASP A 609 -21.74 21.53 0.57
C ASP A 609 -21.39 21.83 2.03
N ALA A 610 -20.09 22.04 2.28
CA ALA A 610 -19.57 22.40 3.60
C ALA A 610 -19.83 23.87 3.98
N GLY A 611 -20.25 24.71 3.02
CA GLY A 611 -20.61 26.10 3.25
C GLY A 611 -21.96 26.25 3.94
N THR A 612 -22.96 25.54 3.41
CA THR A 612 -24.34 25.55 3.90
C THR A 612 -24.73 24.31 4.71
N TYR A 613 -23.86 23.29 4.77
CA TYR A 613 -24.12 21.98 5.37
C TYR A 613 -25.34 21.26 4.77
N THR A 614 -25.48 21.34 3.45
CA THR A 614 -26.51 20.64 2.67
C THR A 614 -25.94 19.44 1.92
N VAL A 615 -26.84 18.57 1.46
CA VAL A 615 -26.50 17.44 0.59
C VAL A 615 -27.01 17.74 -0.81
N LEU A 616 -26.19 17.45 -1.82
CA LEU A 616 -26.50 17.72 -3.21
C LEU A 616 -26.39 16.42 -4.02
N ARG A 617 -27.11 16.33 -5.13
CA ARG A 617 -27.01 15.20 -6.06
C ARG A 617 -26.98 15.69 -7.49
N LEU A 618 -25.91 15.36 -8.20
CA LEU A 618 -25.68 15.78 -9.58
C LEU A 618 -26.15 14.69 -10.54
N ASP A 619 -27.05 15.05 -11.46
CA ASP A 619 -27.30 14.30 -12.69
C ASP A 619 -26.20 14.63 -13.70
N VAL A 620 -25.35 13.63 -13.99
CA VAL A 620 -24.14 13.83 -14.80
C VAL A 620 -24.49 14.16 -16.26
N ALA A 621 -25.58 13.59 -16.79
CA ALA A 621 -25.96 13.77 -18.18
C ALA A 621 -26.57 15.16 -18.41
N SER A 622 -27.44 15.62 -17.52
CA SER A 622 -28.10 16.92 -17.67
C SER A 622 -27.37 18.07 -16.99
N GLY A 623 -26.41 17.79 -16.11
CA GLY A 623 -25.73 18.79 -15.27
C GLY A 623 -26.62 19.44 -14.20
N LYS A 624 -27.77 18.83 -13.87
CA LYS A 624 -28.72 19.39 -12.91
C LYS A 624 -28.42 18.90 -11.50
N PHE A 625 -28.64 19.77 -10.51
CA PHE A 625 -28.45 19.47 -9.10
C PHE A 625 -29.78 19.36 -8.36
N GLU A 626 -29.93 18.30 -7.58
CA GLU A 626 -30.95 18.16 -6.55
C GLU A 626 -30.35 18.61 -5.21
N THR A 627 -31.13 19.32 -4.39
CA THR A 627 -30.70 19.83 -3.08
C THR A 627 -31.54 19.23 -1.97
N PHE A 628 -30.87 18.77 -0.92
CA PHE A 628 -31.48 18.22 0.27
C PHE A 628 -30.99 18.98 1.50
N GLU A 629 -31.93 19.33 2.38
CA GLU A 629 -31.66 20.06 3.61
C GLU A 629 -32.11 19.23 4.83
N PRO A 630 -31.28 18.27 5.29
CA PRO A 630 -31.68 17.36 6.37
C PRO A 630 -31.98 18.07 7.71
N PHE A 631 -31.44 19.27 7.89
CA PHE A 631 -31.55 20.04 9.12
C PHE A 631 -31.90 21.50 8.84
N ARG A 632 -32.53 22.16 9.81
CA ARG A 632 -32.73 23.61 9.82
C ARG A 632 -31.47 24.32 10.30
N ILE A 633 -31.28 25.57 9.89
CA ILE A 633 -30.20 26.43 10.41
C ILE A 633 -30.48 26.76 11.89
N PRO A 634 -29.50 26.66 12.81
CA PRO A 634 -28.12 26.20 12.59
C PRO A 634 -28.04 24.69 12.32
N ARG A 635 -27.44 24.32 11.18
CA ARG A 635 -27.25 22.95 10.72
C ARG A 635 -25.95 22.38 11.30
N PRO A 636 -25.93 21.11 11.71
CA PRO A 636 -24.69 20.44 12.02
C PRO A 636 -23.89 20.16 10.75
N ASN A 637 -22.56 20.15 10.87
CA ASN A 637 -21.66 19.90 9.74
C ASN A 637 -21.88 18.48 9.17
N ILE A 638 -22.36 18.41 7.92
CA ILE A 638 -22.38 17.19 7.10
C ILE A 638 -21.04 17.07 6.38
N TYR A 639 -20.35 15.95 6.57
CA TYR A 639 -18.96 15.80 6.15
C TYR A 639 -18.80 15.07 4.81
N ASP A 640 -19.41 13.88 4.68
CA ASP A 640 -19.33 13.05 3.49
C ASP A 640 -20.70 12.47 3.14
N VAL A 641 -20.88 12.05 1.88
CA VAL A 641 -22.09 11.38 1.38
C VAL A 641 -21.67 10.17 0.54
N ILE A 642 -22.02 8.98 1.04
CA ILE A 642 -21.50 7.69 0.61
C ILE A 642 -22.66 6.86 0.08
N PRO A 643 -22.65 6.46 -1.21
CA PRO A 643 -23.75 5.71 -1.77
C PRO A 643 -23.73 4.22 -1.40
N ASP A 644 -24.89 3.64 -1.12
CA ASP A 644 -25.09 2.18 -1.04
C ASP A 644 -25.24 1.54 -2.44
N SER A 645 -25.38 0.21 -2.52
CA SER A 645 -25.59 -0.52 -3.78
C SER A 645 -26.76 -0.05 -4.65
N GLN A 646 -27.75 0.64 -4.06
CA GLN A 646 -28.93 1.19 -4.74
C GLN A 646 -28.79 2.70 -5.02
N ASN A 647 -27.62 3.26 -4.78
CA ASN A 647 -27.29 4.68 -4.86
C ASN A 647 -28.10 5.57 -3.89
N ASN A 648 -28.63 5.05 -2.78
CA ASN A 648 -29.13 5.86 -1.67
C ASN A 648 -27.94 6.55 -0.98
N GLY A 649 -28.10 7.83 -0.63
CA GLY A 649 -27.02 8.64 -0.06
C GLY A 649 -26.97 8.52 1.46
N TYR A 650 -25.93 7.90 2.01
CA TYR A 650 -25.67 7.90 3.45
C TYR A 650 -24.71 9.01 3.81
N PHE A 651 -25.08 9.90 4.73
CA PHE A 651 -24.27 11.06 5.08
C PHE A 651 -23.83 11.07 6.54
N THR A 652 -22.59 11.49 6.78
CA THR A 652 -21.99 11.57 8.11
C THR A 652 -22.15 12.97 8.71
N VAL A 653 -22.64 13.06 9.95
CA VAL A 653 -22.91 14.34 10.62
C VAL A 653 -21.83 14.63 11.67
N PHE A 654 -20.67 15.11 11.21
CA PHE A 654 -19.51 15.40 12.05
C PHE A 654 -19.78 16.38 13.22
N GLY A 655 -20.71 17.32 13.03
CA GLY A 655 -21.11 18.25 14.09
C GLY A 655 -21.87 17.62 15.26
N ARG A 656 -22.28 16.34 15.16
CA ARG A 656 -23.10 15.61 16.15
C ARG A 656 -22.66 14.14 16.21
N GLY A 657 -23.52 13.27 16.71
CA GLY A 657 -23.34 11.81 16.70
C GLY A 657 -24.45 11.16 15.89
N ASP A 658 -24.56 11.50 14.60
CA ASP A 658 -25.64 11.04 13.73
C ASP A 658 -25.09 10.56 12.37
N LEU A 659 -25.71 9.51 11.84
CA LEU A 659 -25.70 9.18 10.41
C LEU A 659 -27.06 9.51 9.81
N GLY A 660 -27.10 9.95 8.57
CA GLY A 660 -28.35 10.11 7.85
C GLY A 660 -28.39 9.28 6.57
N ARG A 661 -29.60 9.01 6.09
CA ARG A 661 -29.87 8.33 4.82
C ARG A 661 -30.85 9.15 4.00
N ILE A 662 -30.55 9.36 2.73
CA ILE A 662 -31.46 9.91 1.74
C ILE A 662 -31.81 8.79 0.77
N ASP A 663 -33.10 8.45 0.70
CA ASP A 663 -33.61 7.51 -0.28
C ASP A 663 -33.56 8.12 -1.68
N ALA A 664 -32.83 7.50 -2.59
CA ALA A 664 -32.54 8.05 -3.91
C ALA A 664 -33.78 8.22 -4.80
N LYS A 665 -34.84 7.44 -4.56
CA LYS A 665 -36.05 7.44 -5.38
C LYS A 665 -37.11 8.38 -4.83
N THR A 666 -37.25 8.41 -3.51
CA THR A 666 -38.33 9.15 -2.83
C THR A 666 -37.89 10.47 -2.22
N GLY A 667 -36.58 10.69 -2.06
CA GLY A 667 -36.03 11.84 -1.34
C GLY A 667 -36.24 11.79 0.18
N ARG A 668 -36.78 10.69 0.72
CA ARG A 668 -37.03 10.54 2.16
C ARG A 668 -35.72 10.53 2.95
N ILE A 669 -35.65 11.36 3.99
CA ILE A 669 -34.50 11.48 4.88
C ILE A 669 -34.79 10.75 6.20
N THR A 670 -33.86 9.88 6.62
CA THR A 670 -33.89 9.20 7.94
C THR A 670 -32.59 9.52 8.68
N ILE A 671 -32.67 9.72 10.00
CA ILE A 671 -31.52 9.99 10.87
C ILE A 671 -31.36 8.84 11.87
N HIS A 672 -30.14 8.35 12.02
CA HIS A 672 -29.74 7.27 12.91
C HIS A 672 -28.67 7.78 13.89
N PRO A 673 -29.01 8.00 15.17
CA PRO A 673 -28.03 8.39 16.18
C PRO A 673 -27.01 7.27 16.41
N THR A 674 -25.73 7.62 16.52
CA THR A 674 -24.69 6.67 16.90
C THR A 674 -24.82 6.33 18.40
N PRO A 675 -24.51 5.09 18.82
CA PRO A 675 -24.48 4.70 20.23
C PRO A 675 -23.61 5.61 21.10
N THR A 676 -22.42 5.99 20.61
CA THR A 676 -21.55 6.94 21.30
C THR A 676 -22.05 8.39 21.14
N PRO A 677 -22.36 9.11 22.22
CA PRO A 677 -22.82 10.50 22.14
C PRO A 677 -21.71 11.42 21.63
N ARG A 678 -22.05 12.34 20.71
CA ARG A 678 -21.08 13.29 20.11
C ARG A 678 -19.87 12.58 19.49
N SER A 679 -20.08 11.39 18.92
CA SER A 679 -19.05 10.58 18.25
C SER A 679 -18.35 11.28 17.09
N GLY A 680 -18.99 12.27 16.46
CA GLY A 680 -18.46 12.99 15.30
C GLY A 680 -18.15 12.06 14.12
N PRO A 681 -19.14 11.35 13.54
CA PRO A 681 -18.94 10.55 12.34
C PRO A 681 -18.35 11.42 11.24
N ARG A 682 -17.18 11.04 10.72
CA ARG A 682 -16.42 11.89 9.79
C ARG A 682 -16.43 11.34 8.38
N ARG A 683 -15.60 10.35 8.07
CA ARG A 683 -15.48 9.77 6.73
C ARG A 683 -15.50 8.25 6.78
N GLY A 684 -15.90 7.64 5.67
CA GLY A 684 -16.06 6.20 5.58
C GLY A 684 -16.32 5.66 4.17
N MET A 685 -16.51 4.35 4.11
CA MET A 685 -16.77 3.57 2.90
C MET A 685 -17.85 2.51 3.14
N MET A 686 -18.71 2.31 2.14
CA MET A 686 -19.57 1.12 2.08
C MET A 686 -18.71 -0.08 1.68
N ASP A 687 -18.87 -1.19 2.40
CA ASP A 687 -18.32 -2.47 1.97
C ASP A 687 -19.25 -3.19 0.99
N SER A 688 -18.85 -4.39 0.56
CA SER A 688 -19.60 -5.20 -0.40
C SER A 688 -20.95 -5.73 0.13
N GLN A 689 -21.23 -5.58 1.42
CA GLN A 689 -22.46 -6.00 2.08
C GLN A 689 -23.37 -4.80 2.40
N ASP A 690 -23.08 -3.62 1.85
CA ASP A 690 -23.71 -2.35 2.19
C ASP A 690 -23.65 -2.05 3.71
N ARG A 691 -22.53 -2.38 4.35
CA ARG A 691 -22.24 -1.88 5.69
C ARG A 691 -21.36 -0.65 5.58
N LEU A 692 -21.78 0.44 6.22
CA LEU A 692 -21.02 1.67 6.25
C LEU A 692 -20.00 1.62 7.38
N TRP A 693 -18.72 1.55 7.04
CA TRP A 693 -17.62 1.70 7.98
C TRP A 693 -17.16 3.15 8.03
N PHE A 694 -17.02 3.73 9.22
CA PHE A 694 -16.70 5.14 9.37
C PHE A 694 -15.89 5.44 10.64
N GLY A 695 -15.13 6.55 10.60
CA GLY A 695 -14.41 7.06 11.76
C GLY A 695 -15.34 7.88 12.65
N GLU A 696 -15.42 7.52 13.93
CA GLU A 696 -15.98 8.37 14.98
C GLU A 696 -14.86 9.24 15.54
N ASN A 697 -14.67 10.38 14.89
CA ASN A 697 -13.46 11.17 15.07
C ASN A 697 -13.37 11.81 16.47
N HIS A 698 -14.50 12.24 17.04
CA HIS A 698 -14.57 12.76 18.41
C HIS A 698 -14.82 11.67 19.46
N GLY A 699 -15.42 10.55 19.03
CA GLY A 699 -15.67 9.38 19.87
C GLY A 699 -14.44 8.48 20.07
N ASP A 700 -13.38 8.71 19.29
CA ASP A 700 -12.14 7.93 19.24
C ASP A 700 -12.42 6.43 19.01
N ARG A 701 -13.28 6.16 18.01
CA ARG A 701 -13.79 4.83 17.67
C ARG A 701 -13.82 4.61 16.17
N ILE A 702 -13.85 3.33 15.80
CA ILE A 702 -14.31 2.88 14.49
C ILE A 702 -15.76 2.44 14.64
N GLY A 703 -16.65 2.95 13.80
CA GLY A 703 -18.06 2.59 13.74
C GLY A 703 -18.40 1.80 12.47
N MET A 704 -19.36 0.89 12.58
CA MET A 704 -19.99 0.19 11.47
C MET A 704 -21.51 0.30 11.60
N PHE A 705 -22.18 0.68 10.52
CA PHE A 705 -23.63 0.67 10.42
C PHE A 705 -24.09 -0.30 9.33
N ASP A 706 -24.79 -1.37 9.72
CA ASP A 706 -25.38 -2.32 8.78
C ASP A 706 -26.70 -1.74 8.27
N THR A 707 -26.74 -1.40 6.98
CA THR A 707 -27.89 -0.69 6.38
C THR A 707 -29.15 -1.53 6.26
N ARG A 708 -29.02 -2.86 6.29
CA ARG A 708 -30.15 -3.80 6.16
C ARG A 708 -30.83 -4.04 7.50
N THR A 709 -30.04 -4.09 8.57
CA THR A 709 -30.56 -4.33 9.93
C THR A 709 -30.71 -3.04 10.75
N GLU A 710 -30.15 -1.94 10.24
CA GLU A 710 -30.06 -0.62 10.90
C GLU A 710 -29.39 -0.69 12.28
N ARG A 711 -28.36 -1.54 12.42
CA ARG A 711 -27.63 -1.74 13.67
C ARG A 711 -26.21 -1.21 13.60
N PHE A 712 -25.79 -0.63 14.71
CA PHE A 712 -24.42 -0.16 14.91
C PHE A 712 -23.56 -1.21 15.62
N GLN A 713 -22.28 -1.21 15.29
CA GLN A 713 -21.21 -1.81 16.07
C GLN A 713 -20.04 -0.83 16.15
N GLU A 714 -19.41 -0.72 17.32
CA GLU A 714 -18.33 0.24 17.57
C GLU A 714 -17.14 -0.46 18.23
N TRP A 715 -15.93 -0.04 17.86
CA TRP A 715 -14.67 -0.49 18.43
C TRP A 715 -13.86 0.71 18.92
N VAL A 716 -13.45 0.67 20.20
CA VAL A 716 -12.59 1.69 20.79
C VAL A 716 -11.18 1.52 20.24
N VAL A 717 -10.58 2.61 19.75
CA VAL A 717 -9.19 2.55 19.28
C VAL A 717 -8.23 2.51 20.49
N PRO A 718 -7.09 1.79 20.41
CA PRO A 718 -6.24 1.57 21.58
C PRO A 718 -5.53 2.84 22.07
N THR A 719 -5.05 3.67 21.14
CA THR A 719 -4.32 4.90 21.48
C THR A 719 -5.31 6.07 21.63
N PRO A 720 -5.43 6.68 22.83
CA PRO A 720 -6.29 7.83 23.03
C PRO A 720 -5.88 9.03 22.17
N GLU A 721 -6.87 9.83 21.79
CA GLU A 721 -6.67 10.97 20.89
C GLU A 721 -6.08 10.51 19.54
N SER A 722 -6.51 9.34 19.03
CA SER A 722 -6.17 8.89 17.67
C SER A 722 -6.94 9.64 16.60
N TRP A 723 -8.21 9.96 16.84
CA TRP A 723 -9.08 10.69 15.92
C TRP A 723 -9.19 9.98 14.56
N PRO A 724 -9.79 8.78 14.51
CA PRO A 724 -9.98 8.05 13.26
C PRO A 724 -10.69 8.95 12.23
N TYR A 725 -10.06 9.13 11.07
CA TYR A 725 -10.55 10.09 10.07
C TYR A 725 -11.41 9.42 9.00
N ASP A 726 -10.84 8.44 8.30
CA ASP A 726 -11.47 7.64 7.26
C ASP A 726 -11.29 6.16 7.58
N VAL A 727 -12.28 5.35 7.25
CA VAL A 727 -12.31 3.91 7.58
C VAL A 727 -12.78 3.12 6.37
N THR A 728 -12.06 2.04 6.06
CA THR A 728 -12.43 1.10 5.01
C THR A 728 -12.17 -0.33 5.43
N ALA A 729 -13.07 -1.24 5.07
CA ALA A 729 -12.81 -2.67 5.16
C ALA A 729 -11.95 -3.13 3.97
N ASP A 730 -11.10 -4.12 4.20
CA ASP A 730 -10.34 -4.82 3.18
C ASP A 730 -11.04 -6.12 2.73
N ALA A 731 -10.52 -6.76 1.69
CA ALA A 731 -11.09 -7.98 1.12
C ALA A 731 -10.91 -9.22 2.02
N ASN A 732 -10.06 -9.17 3.05
CA ASN A 732 -9.88 -10.24 4.03
C ASN A 732 -10.82 -10.08 5.24
N GLY A 733 -11.50 -8.94 5.34
CA GLY A 733 -12.41 -8.60 6.42
C GLY A 733 -11.74 -7.83 7.57
N ASP A 734 -10.48 -7.45 7.45
CA ASP A 734 -9.87 -6.50 8.38
C ASP A 734 -10.29 -5.06 8.02
N VAL A 735 -10.23 -4.16 8.98
CA VAL A 735 -10.69 -2.78 8.85
C VAL A 735 -9.54 -1.83 9.11
N TRP A 736 -9.35 -0.87 8.22
CA TRP A 736 -8.22 0.04 8.22
C TRP A 736 -8.67 1.48 8.45
N ALA A 737 -7.94 2.19 9.29
CA ALA A 737 -8.18 3.60 9.59
C ALA A 737 -6.86 4.38 9.76
N GLY A 738 -6.94 5.70 9.62
CA GLY A 738 -5.84 6.61 9.89
C GLY A 738 -6.10 7.45 11.13
N GLY A 739 -5.15 7.49 12.06
CA GLY A 739 -5.17 8.38 13.21
C GLY A 739 -4.62 9.77 12.86
N GLU A 740 -5.48 10.78 12.84
CA GLU A 740 -5.11 12.16 12.47
C GLU A 740 -4.03 12.75 13.39
N PHE A 741 -4.05 12.37 14.67
CA PHE A 741 -3.22 13.00 15.72
C PHE A 741 -2.02 12.17 16.16
N THR A 742 -2.03 10.86 15.87
CA THR A 742 -1.03 9.90 16.36
C THR A 742 0.00 9.50 15.32
N ASP A 743 -0.19 9.89 14.04
CA ASP A 743 0.58 9.41 12.89
C ASP A 743 0.58 7.86 12.78
N ARG A 744 -0.49 7.21 13.24
CA ARG A 744 -0.62 5.75 13.20
C ARG A 744 -1.67 5.32 12.20
N VAL A 745 -1.37 4.26 11.48
CA VAL A 745 -2.34 3.48 10.72
C VAL A 745 -2.88 2.38 11.62
N LEU A 746 -4.19 2.28 11.73
CA LEU A 746 -4.90 1.30 12.55
C LEU A 746 -5.39 0.17 11.65
N ARG A 747 -5.08 -1.07 12.01
CA ARG A 747 -5.66 -2.28 11.42
C ARG A 747 -6.42 -3.05 12.49
N LEU A 748 -7.73 -3.15 12.35
CA LEU A 748 -8.66 -3.84 13.23
C LEU A 748 -9.04 -5.19 12.61
N ASP A 749 -8.94 -6.28 13.36
CA ASP A 749 -9.71 -7.50 13.08
C ASP A 749 -11.07 -7.39 13.79
N PRO A 750 -12.17 -7.12 13.07
CA PRO A 750 -13.46 -6.85 13.68
C PRO A 750 -14.06 -8.08 14.40
N ARG A 751 -13.56 -9.29 14.12
CA ARG A 751 -14.04 -10.53 14.77
C ARG A 751 -13.49 -10.67 16.18
N SER A 752 -12.22 -10.35 16.39
CA SER A 752 -11.56 -10.42 17.69
C SER A 752 -11.53 -9.08 18.44
N GLY A 753 -11.74 -7.97 17.73
CA GLY A 753 -11.58 -6.61 18.26
C GLY A 753 -10.12 -6.20 18.45
N GLN A 754 -9.16 -6.99 17.98
CA GLN A 754 -7.73 -6.70 18.12
C GLN A 754 -7.26 -5.66 17.11
N PHE A 755 -6.36 -4.79 17.55
CA PHE A 755 -5.75 -3.76 16.73
C PHE A 755 -4.25 -4.00 16.57
N THR A 756 -3.74 -3.73 15.37
CA THR A 756 -2.31 -3.47 15.11
C THR A 756 -2.17 -2.00 14.70
N GLU A 757 -1.30 -1.25 15.38
CA GLU A 757 -1.07 0.17 15.10
C GLU A 757 0.33 0.41 14.54
N TYR A 758 0.40 0.76 13.26
CA TYR A 758 1.64 1.01 12.54
C TYR A 758 1.98 2.50 12.61
N LEU A 759 3.04 2.86 13.33
CA LEU A 759 3.55 4.23 13.37
C LEU A 759 4.17 4.60 12.03
N LEU A 760 3.76 5.70 11.41
CA LEU A 760 4.34 6.15 10.15
C LEU A 760 5.76 6.69 10.34
N PRO A 761 6.63 6.64 9.32
CA PRO A 761 8.01 7.12 9.42
C PRO A 761 8.14 8.60 9.78
N LYS A 762 7.14 9.44 9.52
CA LYS A 762 7.18 10.88 9.78
C LYS A 762 5.79 11.44 10.10
N PRO A 763 5.72 12.68 10.63
CA PRO A 763 4.45 13.39 10.76
C PRO A 763 3.73 13.50 9.43
N THR A 764 2.49 13.01 9.39
CA THR A 764 1.75 12.84 8.13
C THR A 764 0.47 13.66 8.11
N ASN A 765 -0.18 13.81 9.27
CA ASN A 765 -1.53 14.38 9.36
C ASN A 765 -2.51 13.58 8.47
N ILE A 766 -2.68 12.30 8.82
CA ILE A 766 -3.41 11.32 8.01
C ILE A 766 -4.86 11.78 7.81
N ARG A 767 -5.30 11.79 6.55
CA ARG A 767 -6.69 12.08 6.17
C ARG A 767 -7.32 10.82 5.60
N ARG A 768 -7.35 10.69 4.27
CA ARG A 768 -7.91 9.52 3.61
C ARG A 768 -7.02 8.29 3.76
N VAL A 769 -7.70 7.16 3.87
CA VAL A 769 -7.12 5.82 3.78
C VAL A 769 -7.45 5.21 2.43
N PHE A 770 -6.46 4.59 1.78
CA PHE A 770 -6.70 3.69 0.67
C PHE A 770 -6.07 2.33 0.91
N VAL A 771 -6.85 1.28 0.79
CA VAL A 771 -6.39 -0.10 0.92
C VAL A 771 -6.37 -0.74 -0.46
N ASP A 772 -5.20 -1.22 -0.85
CA ASP A 772 -5.00 -1.99 -2.07
C ASP A 772 -5.24 -3.48 -1.79
N ASN A 773 -6.40 -3.94 -2.24
CA ASN A 773 -6.81 -5.34 -2.13
C ASN A 773 -6.15 -6.26 -3.17
N SER A 774 -5.36 -5.73 -4.12
CA SER A 774 -4.67 -6.54 -5.12
C SER A 774 -3.41 -7.24 -4.59
N THR A 775 -2.87 -6.77 -3.46
CA THR A 775 -1.67 -7.32 -2.84
C THR A 775 -2.00 -8.31 -1.71
N LYS A 776 -1.06 -9.22 -1.42
CA LYS A 776 -1.13 -10.15 -0.30
C LYS A 776 0.22 -10.18 0.44
N PRO A 777 0.30 -9.64 1.69
CA PRO A 777 -0.73 -8.93 2.44
C PRO A 777 -1.28 -7.69 1.73
N VAL A 778 -2.47 -7.25 2.12
CA VAL A 778 -3.03 -5.99 1.62
C VAL A 778 -2.09 -4.83 1.97
N THR A 779 -1.97 -3.87 1.06
CA THR A 779 -1.11 -2.70 1.28
C THR A 779 -1.97 -1.46 1.51
N PHE A 780 -1.41 -0.52 2.26
CA PHE A 780 -2.10 0.69 2.66
C PHE A 780 -1.38 1.90 2.06
N TRP A 781 -2.14 2.89 1.59
CA TRP A 781 -1.65 4.09 0.95
C TRP A 781 -2.25 5.33 1.59
N VAL A 782 -1.40 6.34 1.80
CA VAL A 782 -1.79 7.60 2.43
C VAL A 782 -0.95 8.76 1.91
N GLY A 783 -1.55 9.94 1.83
CA GLY A 783 -0.84 11.19 1.56
C GLY A 783 -0.42 11.90 2.86
N SER A 784 0.73 12.57 2.81
CA SER A 784 1.22 13.43 3.87
C SER A 784 0.92 14.89 3.54
N ASN A 785 -0.17 15.43 4.09
CA ASN A 785 -0.61 16.81 3.81
C ASN A 785 0.47 17.84 4.15
N HIS A 786 1.23 17.63 5.22
CA HIS A 786 2.26 18.56 5.68
C HIS A 786 3.66 18.21 5.15
N GLY A 787 3.86 16.98 4.69
CA GLY A 787 5.16 16.45 4.27
C GLY A 787 5.37 16.38 2.76
N ALA A 788 4.40 16.77 1.94
CA ALA A 788 4.45 16.72 0.46
C ALA A 788 4.99 15.39 -0.07
N SER A 789 4.38 14.30 0.39
CA SER A 789 4.80 12.94 0.05
C SER A 789 3.65 11.97 0.15
N ILE A 790 3.80 10.82 -0.49
CA ILE A 790 2.89 9.69 -0.41
C ILE A 790 3.61 8.55 0.31
N ILE A 791 2.90 7.82 1.17
CA ILE A 791 3.46 6.70 1.92
C ILE A 791 2.67 5.44 1.58
N LYS A 792 3.39 4.42 1.13
CA LYS A 792 2.92 3.04 1.04
C LYS A 792 3.37 2.29 2.30
N LEU A 793 2.45 1.57 2.92
CA LEU A 793 2.69 0.67 4.05
C LEU A 793 2.42 -0.76 3.60
N GLU A 794 3.40 -1.63 3.80
CA GLU A 794 3.37 -3.05 3.42
C GLU A 794 3.59 -3.91 4.67
N PRO A 795 2.53 -4.49 5.27
CA PRO A 795 2.68 -5.44 6.36
C PRO A 795 3.48 -6.66 5.88
N LEU A 796 4.34 -7.17 6.75
CA LEU A 796 5.06 -8.43 6.54
C LEU A 796 4.31 -9.56 7.25
N ASN A 797 4.34 -10.75 6.65
CA ASN A 797 3.75 -11.97 7.22
C ASN A 797 4.61 -12.57 8.33
#